data_AF-A0A1Y4EYD1-F1
#
_entry.id   AF-A0A1Y4EYD1-F1
#
_cell.length_a   1.000
_cell.length_b   1.000
_cell.length_c   1.000
_cell.angle_alpha   90.00
_cell.angle_beta   90.00
_cell.angle_gamma   90.00
#
_symmetry.space_group_name_H-M   'P 1'
#
loop_
_entity.id
_entity.type
_entity.pdbx_description
1 polymer ?
#
loop_
_entity_poly.entity_id
_entity_poly.type
_entity_poly.pdbx_seq_one_letter_code
_entity_poly.pdbx_strand_id
1 'polypeptide(L)'
;MKLRHLLILPVLAAMGCQSVKNDYESFADYPVVKGDWEEMVYSPQETRFALWAPTAEEVNLKLYAEGQGGQPTRTVAMKAAENGLWRAEVSEDLNGQFYTFDVKVKGVWLGDTPGVWAKAVGVNGDRAAVIDLNATDPEGWDKDVRPELKSFADIVLYEMHHRDFSIDSLSGIDHRGKFLALTENGTKTARGQKTGIDHLKELGVTHVHILPSFDYSSVDETKLDTPQYNWGYDPKNYNVPDGSYSTDPYAPEVRIREFKQMVMALHQAGIRVVMDVVYNHTAVTEGSNFERTVPGYFYRQTPEGNFANASGCGNETASERAMVRKYMVESVKYWVNEYHVDGFRFDLMGIHDLETMRAIRKAVDEIDPTIYIYGEGWAAGAPQLPMDSLAMKNNIDRLSRIAAFSDEFRDSLRGPFGNDAQGAFLAGLKGHEAGIRFGIAGGIEHPQVNGEGAHKVPKFWALQPTQFISYVSCHDDMCLADRLKATMPQASVNVRKDLHKLALTAVLTSQGVPFIFAGDEVMRDKQGVHNSFNSPDEINAIHWELKKQNRDLFDYVSGLIAMRRAHPAFRMGDADSVRKYLEFLPATEDNVVAFRLKGQPNGDAWTDITVILNARDHATSVELPAGVWQVVCRDGRIAPDAGLGTLQGGKVSVGARSALILHR
;
A
#
# COMPACT_ATOMS: atom_id res chain seq x y z
N MET A 1 -22.33 -93.20 8.01
CA MET A 1 -21.65 -91.96 7.60
C MET A 1 -22.67 -91.00 7.02
N LYS A 2 -22.95 -89.90 7.72
CA LYS A 2 -23.86 -88.82 7.29
C LYS A 2 -23.00 -87.64 6.83
N LEU A 3 -23.18 -87.14 5.61
CA LEU A 3 -22.59 -85.87 5.17
C LEU A 3 -23.73 -84.88 4.93
N ARG A 4 -23.70 -83.76 5.68
CA ARG A 4 -24.66 -82.66 5.67
C ARG A 4 -24.30 -81.65 4.59
N HIS A 5 -25.31 -81.08 3.94
CA HIS A 5 -25.20 -79.90 3.08
C HIS A 5 -24.86 -78.65 3.90
N LEU A 6 -23.92 -77.84 3.42
CA LEU A 6 -23.55 -76.54 4.00
C LEU A 6 -24.20 -75.43 3.15
N LEU A 7 -25.08 -74.64 3.76
CA LEU A 7 -25.60 -73.39 3.19
C LEU A 7 -24.52 -72.29 3.33
N ILE A 8 -24.30 -71.55 2.25
CA ILE A 8 -23.49 -70.32 2.25
C ILE A 8 -24.45 -69.13 2.31
N LEU A 9 -24.33 -68.29 3.36
CA LEU A 9 -24.96 -66.98 3.45
C LEU A 9 -24.02 -65.90 2.89
N PRO A 10 -24.51 -64.88 2.15
CA PRO A 10 -23.69 -63.74 1.76
C PRO A 10 -23.63 -62.73 2.90
N VAL A 11 -22.41 -62.27 3.22
CA VAL A 11 -22.18 -61.15 4.14
C VAL A 11 -22.34 -59.85 3.34
N LEU A 12 -23.35 -59.05 3.67
CA LEU A 12 -23.43 -57.66 3.22
C LEU A 12 -22.32 -56.85 3.91
N ALA A 13 -21.40 -56.32 3.12
CA ALA A 13 -20.44 -55.33 3.59
C ALA A 13 -21.12 -53.95 3.63
N ALA A 14 -21.46 -53.48 4.83
CA ALA A 14 -21.82 -52.09 5.05
C ALA A 14 -20.55 -51.24 4.99
N MET A 15 -20.35 -50.48 3.91
CA MET A 15 -19.39 -49.37 3.88
C MET A 15 -19.98 -48.24 4.73
N GLY A 16 -19.60 -48.19 6.00
CA GLY A 16 -19.88 -47.04 6.86
C GLY A 16 -19.00 -45.86 6.44
N CYS A 17 -19.62 -44.71 6.17
CA CYS A 17 -18.94 -43.42 6.19
C CYS A 17 -18.31 -43.24 7.57
N GLN A 18 -16.98 -43.35 7.67
CA GLN A 18 -16.27 -42.90 8.85
C GLN A 18 -16.23 -41.37 8.83
N SER A 19 -17.04 -40.74 9.67
CA SER A 19 -16.84 -39.34 10.04
C SER A 19 -15.48 -39.25 10.75
N VAL A 20 -14.48 -38.66 10.11
CA VAL A 20 -13.22 -38.36 10.78
C VAL A 20 -13.50 -37.20 11.73
N LYS A 21 -13.81 -37.50 12.99
CA LYS A 21 -13.81 -36.48 14.06
C LYS A 21 -12.36 -36.12 14.32
N ASN A 22 -11.92 -34.98 13.77
CA ASN A 22 -10.64 -34.38 14.13
C ASN A 22 -10.85 -33.45 15.33
N ASP A 23 -10.63 -33.97 16.52
CA ASP A 23 -10.54 -33.14 17.72
C ASP A 23 -9.10 -32.57 17.79
N TYR A 24 -8.95 -31.26 17.55
CA TYR A 24 -7.70 -30.53 17.71
C TYR A 24 -7.68 -29.83 19.08
N GLU A 25 -6.59 -29.99 19.84
CA GLU A 25 -6.46 -29.36 21.16
C GLU A 25 -6.13 -27.87 21.06
N SER A 26 -5.43 -27.46 20.00
CA SER A 26 -5.08 -26.07 19.73
C SER A 26 -5.06 -25.75 18.23
N PHE A 27 -5.05 -24.47 17.87
CA PHE A 27 -4.88 -24.04 16.47
C PHE A 27 -3.51 -24.41 15.87
N ALA A 28 -2.50 -24.69 16.70
CA ALA A 28 -1.19 -25.15 16.23
C ALA A 28 -1.23 -26.59 15.71
N ASP A 29 -2.23 -27.38 16.11
CA ASP A 29 -2.39 -28.79 15.70
C ASP A 29 -3.14 -28.93 14.37
N TYR A 30 -3.67 -27.83 13.83
CA TYR A 30 -4.41 -27.85 12.58
C TYR A 30 -3.47 -28.21 11.42
N PRO A 31 -3.92 -29.08 10.49
CA PRO A 31 -3.07 -29.52 9.40
C PRO A 31 -2.77 -28.36 8.45
N VAL A 32 -1.54 -28.33 7.96
CA VAL A 32 -1.08 -27.33 6.98
C VAL A 32 -1.10 -27.95 5.59
N VAL A 33 -1.71 -27.26 4.63
CA VAL A 33 -1.69 -27.67 3.22
C VAL A 33 -0.25 -27.70 2.71
N LYS A 34 0.19 -28.87 2.22
CA LYS A 34 1.52 -29.06 1.63
C LYS A 34 1.49 -28.68 0.15
N GLY A 35 2.54 -28.02 -0.33
CA GLY A 35 2.64 -27.57 -1.73
C GLY A 35 1.77 -26.35 -2.01
N ASP A 36 1.39 -26.18 -3.29
CA ASP A 36 0.53 -25.07 -3.72
C ASP A 36 -0.89 -25.24 -3.16
N TRP A 37 -1.50 -24.11 -2.78
CA TRP A 37 -2.86 -24.07 -2.30
C TRP A 37 -3.76 -23.50 -3.38
N GLU A 38 -4.49 -24.39 -4.06
CA GLU A 38 -5.45 -24.03 -5.11
C GLU A 38 -6.85 -24.47 -4.70
N GLU A 39 -7.78 -23.51 -4.60
CA GLU A 39 -9.17 -23.78 -4.22
C GLU A 39 -10.07 -24.11 -5.42
N MET A 40 -9.73 -23.60 -6.60
CA MET A 40 -10.41 -23.88 -7.85
C MET A 40 -9.38 -23.95 -8.98
N VAL A 41 -9.43 -25.04 -9.76
CA VAL A 41 -8.60 -25.26 -10.95
C VAL A 41 -9.54 -25.60 -12.11
N TYR A 42 -9.58 -24.73 -13.11
CA TYR A 42 -10.44 -24.85 -14.28
C TYR A 42 -9.70 -25.51 -15.46
N SER A 43 -10.45 -26.34 -16.20
CA SER A 43 -10.16 -26.71 -17.59
C SER A 43 -11.49 -26.92 -18.34
N PRO A 44 -11.50 -26.93 -19.68
CA PRO A 44 -12.74 -27.18 -20.43
C PRO A 44 -13.34 -28.59 -20.25
N GLN A 45 -12.56 -29.54 -19.72
CA GLN A 45 -13.02 -30.92 -19.49
C GLN A 45 -13.52 -31.14 -18.05
N GLU A 46 -12.93 -30.44 -17.09
CA GLU A 46 -13.26 -30.56 -15.69
C GLU A 46 -12.87 -29.30 -14.91
N THR A 47 -13.61 -29.03 -13.84
CA THR A 47 -13.18 -28.12 -12.77
C THR A 47 -13.01 -28.88 -11.47
N ARG A 48 -11.85 -28.70 -10.84
CA ARG A 48 -11.54 -29.28 -9.52
C ARG A 48 -11.61 -28.21 -8.45
N PHE A 49 -12.27 -28.55 -7.35
CA PHE A 49 -12.48 -27.68 -6.21
C PHE A 49 -11.82 -28.28 -4.97
N ALA A 50 -11.19 -27.45 -4.14
CA ALA A 50 -10.60 -27.85 -2.87
C ALA A 50 -10.77 -26.78 -1.78
N LEU A 51 -11.38 -27.10 -0.65
CA LEU A 51 -11.53 -26.16 0.47
C LEU A 51 -10.77 -26.66 1.69
N TRP A 52 -9.93 -25.81 2.30
CA TRP A 52 -9.29 -26.13 3.57
C TRP A 52 -10.27 -25.87 4.72
N ALA A 53 -10.86 -26.94 5.24
CA ALA A 53 -11.88 -26.89 6.30
C ALA A 53 -11.67 -28.08 7.27
N PRO A 54 -10.60 -28.07 8.06
CA PRO A 54 -10.15 -29.23 8.83
C PRO A 54 -11.12 -29.67 9.94
N THR A 55 -11.97 -28.76 10.40
CA THR A 55 -12.99 -28.98 11.45
C THR A 55 -14.37 -29.29 10.90
N ALA A 56 -14.54 -29.30 9.57
CA ALA A 56 -15.84 -29.56 8.96
C ALA A 56 -16.27 -31.02 9.15
N GLU A 57 -17.58 -31.21 9.36
CA GLU A 57 -18.25 -32.51 9.33
C GLU A 57 -18.68 -32.88 7.91
N GLU A 58 -19.12 -31.87 7.16
CA GLU A 58 -19.56 -31.96 5.77
C GLU A 58 -19.23 -30.65 5.06
N VAL A 59 -18.92 -30.71 3.77
CA VAL A 59 -18.77 -29.53 2.91
C VAL A 59 -19.55 -29.76 1.62
N ASN A 60 -20.36 -28.78 1.23
CA ASN A 60 -21.08 -28.77 -0.04
C ASN A 60 -20.50 -27.71 -0.97
N LEU A 61 -20.26 -28.08 -2.22
CA LEU A 61 -20.07 -27.16 -3.33
C LEU A 61 -21.43 -26.89 -3.98
N LYS A 62 -21.85 -25.63 -4.06
CA LYS A 62 -23.09 -25.21 -4.73
C LYS A 62 -22.73 -24.45 -6.00
N LEU A 63 -23.25 -24.90 -7.14
CA LEU A 63 -23.07 -24.28 -8.45
C LEU A 63 -24.28 -23.41 -8.79
N TYR A 64 -24.04 -22.29 -9.47
CA TYR A 64 -25.04 -21.29 -9.83
C TYR A 64 -24.83 -20.80 -11.26
N ALA A 65 -25.94 -20.47 -11.93
CA ALA A 65 -25.91 -19.82 -13.23
C ALA A 65 -25.64 -18.31 -13.15
N GLU A 66 -25.94 -17.68 -12.02
CA GLU A 66 -25.88 -16.22 -11.83
C GLU A 66 -24.96 -15.86 -10.66
N GLY A 67 -24.26 -14.72 -10.75
CA GLY A 67 -23.36 -14.25 -9.71
C GLY A 67 -24.06 -13.72 -8.45
N GLN A 68 -25.33 -13.36 -8.57
CA GLN A 68 -26.18 -12.88 -7.48
C GLN A 68 -27.61 -13.39 -7.70
N GLY A 69 -28.36 -13.67 -6.63
CA GLY A 69 -29.75 -14.16 -6.74
C GLY A 69 -29.85 -15.62 -7.22
N GLY A 70 -31.05 -16.08 -7.59
CA GLY A 70 -31.25 -17.47 -8.05
C GLY A 70 -31.00 -18.56 -7.00
N GLN A 71 -31.33 -19.81 -7.36
CA GLN A 71 -31.09 -21.02 -6.56
C GLN A 71 -29.90 -21.81 -7.12
N PRO A 72 -29.23 -22.66 -6.31
CA PRO A 72 -28.19 -23.54 -6.84
C PRO A 72 -28.74 -24.41 -7.97
N THR A 73 -28.04 -24.45 -9.10
CA THR A 73 -28.33 -25.38 -10.20
C THR A 73 -27.94 -26.80 -9.83
N ARG A 74 -26.91 -26.95 -8.98
CA ARG A 74 -26.40 -28.23 -8.50
C ARG A 74 -25.71 -28.08 -7.16
N THR A 75 -25.91 -29.05 -6.27
CA THR A 75 -25.14 -29.19 -5.03
C THR A 75 -24.35 -30.48 -5.07
N VAL A 76 -23.04 -30.40 -4.82
CA VAL A 76 -22.09 -31.51 -4.83
C VAL A 76 -21.52 -31.66 -3.43
N ALA A 77 -21.75 -32.80 -2.79
CA ALA A 77 -21.08 -33.13 -1.54
C ALA A 77 -19.58 -33.35 -1.82
N MET A 78 -18.73 -32.57 -1.15
CA MET A 78 -17.28 -32.71 -1.23
C MET A 78 -16.81 -33.86 -0.35
N LYS A 79 -15.66 -34.45 -0.70
CA LYS A 79 -15.05 -35.55 0.05
C LYS A 79 -13.88 -35.04 0.86
N ALA A 80 -13.80 -35.42 2.13
CA ALA A 80 -12.62 -35.19 2.94
C ALA A 80 -11.38 -35.82 2.30
N ALA A 81 -10.27 -35.10 2.35
CA ALA A 81 -8.98 -35.44 1.77
C ALA A 81 -7.86 -35.14 2.78
N GLU A 82 -6.60 -35.36 2.38
CA GLU A 82 -5.43 -35.12 3.20
C GLU A 82 -5.28 -33.65 3.65
N ASN A 83 -4.58 -33.43 4.76
CA ASN A 83 -4.22 -32.12 5.30
C ASN A 83 -5.41 -31.18 5.58
N GLY A 84 -6.59 -31.73 5.90
CA GLY A 84 -7.79 -30.94 6.22
C GLY A 84 -8.52 -30.36 5.00
N LEU A 85 -8.17 -30.83 3.79
CA LEU A 85 -8.83 -30.43 2.56
C LEU A 85 -10.13 -31.22 2.35
N TRP A 86 -11.07 -30.58 1.67
CA TRP A 86 -12.26 -31.19 1.08
C TRP A 86 -12.21 -31.01 -0.42
N ARG A 87 -12.49 -32.04 -1.20
CA ARG A 87 -12.37 -31.99 -2.67
C ARG A 87 -13.66 -32.38 -3.38
N ALA A 88 -13.93 -31.73 -4.50
CA ALA A 88 -14.93 -32.13 -5.48
C ALA A 88 -14.39 -31.94 -6.90
N GLU A 89 -14.88 -32.73 -7.83
CA GLU A 89 -14.57 -32.65 -9.25
C GLU A 89 -15.87 -32.65 -10.03
N VAL A 90 -15.91 -31.83 -11.07
CA VAL A 90 -17.06 -31.63 -11.92
C VAL A 90 -16.60 -31.74 -13.37
N SER A 91 -16.91 -32.87 -14.00
CA SER A 91 -16.46 -33.21 -15.37
C SER A 91 -17.34 -32.58 -16.45
N GLU A 92 -17.40 -31.25 -16.48
CA GLU A 92 -18.03 -30.45 -17.53
C GLU A 92 -17.37 -29.07 -17.60
N ASP A 93 -17.63 -28.32 -18.68
CA ASP A 93 -17.15 -26.95 -18.80
C ASP A 93 -17.99 -26.02 -17.91
N LEU A 94 -17.36 -25.53 -16.83
CA LEU A 94 -17.99 -24.59 -15.89
C LEU A 94 -17.58 -23.13 -16.13
N ASN A 95 -16.88 -22.80 -17.22
CA ASN A 95 -16.45 -21.42 -17.47
C ASN A 95 -17.65 -20.45 -17.48
N GLY A 96 -17.52 -19.34 -16.76
CA GLY A 96 -18.57 -18.34 -16.55
C GLY A 96 -19.64 -18.73 -15.54
N GLN A 97 -19.61 -19.93 -14.94
CA GLN A 97 -20.51 -20.30 -13.85
C GLN A 97 -19.99 -19.80 -12.51
N PHE A 98 -20.88 -19.76 -11.52
CA PHE A 98 -20.58 -19.30 -10.17
C PHE A 98 -20.69 -20.43 -9.17
N TYR A 99 -20.00 -20.29 -8.04
CA TYR A 99 -20.05 -21.27 -6.96
C TYR A 99 -19.92 -20.65 -5.57
N THR A 100 -20.41 -21.40 -4.59
CA THR A 100 -20.12 -21.19 -3.16
C THR A 100 -19.80 -22.52 -2.51
N PHE A 101 -19.13 -22.46 -1.37
CA PHE A 101 -19.06 -23.54 -0.41
C PHE A 101 -20.03 -23.29 0.72
N ASP A 102 -20.55 -24.36 1.31
CA ASP A 102 -21.29 -24.34 2.57
C ASP A 102 -20.65 -25.39 3.47
N VAL A 103 -20.27 -25.00 4.68
CA VAL A 103 -19.48 -25.82 5.61
C VAL A 103 -20.34 -26.12 6.82
N LYS A 104 -20.34 -27.40 7.24
CA LYS A 104 -21.04 -27.84 8.45
C LYS A 104 -20.07 -28.08 9.58
N VAL A 105 -20.29 -27.42 10.71
CA VAL A 105 -19.49 -27.61 11.94
C VAL A 105 -20.44 -27.77 13.12
N LYS A 106 -20.22 -28.80 13.95
CA LYS A 106 -21.06 -29.09 15.13
C LYS A 106 -22.55 -29.18 14.80
N GLY A 107 -22.88 -29.84 13.68
CA GLY A 107 -24.25 -30.01 13.20
C GLY A 107 -24.90 -28.78 12.55
N VAL A 108 -24.22 -27.64 12.45
CA VAL A 108 -24.76 -26.37 11.91
C VAL A 108 -24.07 -26.03 10.59
N TRP A 109 -24.86 -25.73 9.56
CA TRP A 109 -24.36 -25.14 8.32
C TRP A 109 -24.08 -23.66 8.54
N LEU A 110 -22.86 -23.23 8.26
CA LEU A 110 -22.37 -21.88 8.54
C LEU A 110 -22.84 -20.85 7.51
N GLY A 111 -23.40 -21.32 6.39
CA GLY A 111 -23.87 -20.49 5.29
C GLY A 111 -22.85 -20.39 4.16
N ASP A 112 -23.33 -19.85 3.03
CA ASP A 112 -22.57 -19.80 1.79
C ASP A 112 -21.36 -18.86 1.87
N THR A 113 -20.23 -19.30 1.34
CA THR A 113 -19.01 -18.49 1.18
C THR A 113 -18.43 -18.72 -0.23
N PRO A 114 -17.86 -17.71 -0.91
CA PRO A 114 -17.08 -17.91 -2.13
C PRO A 114 -15.83 -18.77 -1.88
N GLY A 115 -15.50 -19.05 -0.61
CA GLY A 115 -14.28 -19.69 -0.17
C GLY A 115 -13.31 -18.65 0.38
N VAL A 116 -12.08 -19.07 0.65
CA VAL A 116 -11.04 -18.16 1.16
C VAL A 116 -10.10 -17.73 0.05
N TRP A 117 -10.01 -18.50 -1.04
CA TRP A 117 -9.04 -18.32 -2.12
C TRP A 117 -9.67 -18.01 -3.48
N ALA A 118 -10.85 -17.38 -3.47
CA ALA A 118 -11.52 -16.96 -4.70
C ALA A 118 -10.63 -16.02 -5.52
N LYS A 119 -10.47 -16.32 -6.81
CA LYS A 119 -9.68 -15.52 -7.77
C LYS A 119 -10.55 -14.66 -8.70
N ALA A 120 -11.85 -14.91 -8.71
CA ALA A 120 -12.87 -14.16 -9.41
C ALA A 120 -14.19 -14.30 -8.66
N VAL A 121 -15.03 -13.26 -8.70
CA VAL A 121 -16.34 -13.24 -8.06
C VAL A 121 -17.36 -12.54 -8.94
N GLY A 122 -18.65 -12.83 -8.70
CA GLY A 122 -19.74 -12.02 -9.22
C GLY A 122 -19.87 -10.67 -8.51
N VAL A 123 -20.83 -9.86 -8.95
CA VAL A 123 -21.15 -8.57 -8.36
C VAL A 123 -21.30 -8.64 -6.83
N ASN A 124 -20.72 -7.68 -6.11
CA ASN A 124 -20.61 -7.61 -4.65
C ASN A 124 -19.87 -8.77 -3.97
N GLY A 125 -19.23 -9.68 -4.71
CA GLY A 125 -18.27 -10.62 -4.13
C GLY A 125 -18.85 -11.77 -3.31
N ASP A 126 -20.15 -12.06 -3.39
CA ASP A 126 -20.81 -13.10 -2.58
C ASP A 126 -20.68 -14.53 -3.14
N ARG A 127 -20.35 -14.65 -4.43
CA ARG A 127 -20.12 -15.93 -5.11
C ARG A 127 -18.84 -15.87 -5.91
N ALA A 128 -18.02 -16.92 -5.79
CA ALA A 128 -16.85 -17.07 -6.64
C ALA A 128 -17.28 -17.45 -8.06
N ALA A 129 -16.48 -17.08 -9.04
CA ALA A 129 -16.69 -17.41 -10.45
C ALA A 129 -15.64 -18.40 -10.93
N VAL A 130 -16.05 -19.37 -11.73
CA VAL A 130 -15.15 -20.23 -12.49
C VAL A 130 -14.84 -19.52 -13.80
N ILE A 131 -13.61 -19.04 -13.95
CA ILE A 131 -13.16 -18.40 -15.18
C ILE A 131 -11.81 -18.95 -15.63
N ASP A 132 -11.58 -18.98 -16.94
CA ASP A 132 -10.23 -19.12 -17.50
C ASP A 132 -9.46 -17.82 -17.32
N LEU A 133 -8.52 -17.78 -16.36
CA LEU A 133 -7.71 -16.60 -16.10
C LEU A 133 -6.86 -16.18 -17.30
N ASN A 134 -6.39 -17.12 -18.12
CA ASN A 134 -5.60 -16.77 -19.31
C ASN A 134 -6.43 -15.96 -20.32
N ALA A 135 -7.75 -16.18 -20.37
CA ALA A 135 -8.66 -15.41 -21.22
C ALA A 135 -8.91 -13.97 -20.73
N THR A 136 -8.42 -13.64 -19.53
CA THR A 136 -8.49 -12.27 -18.98
C THR A 136 -7.29 -11.41 -19.36
N ASP A 137 -6.22 -12.01 -19.91
CA ASP A 137 -5.02 -11.30 -20.31
C ASP A 137 -5.33 -10.29 -21.42
N PRO A 138 -4.97 -9.00 -21.26
CA PRO A 138 -5.07 -8.06 -22.37
C PRO A 138 -4.05 -8.36 -23.46
N GLU A 139 -4.28 -7.82 -24.66
CA GLU A 139 -3.33 -7.95 -25.77
C GLU A 139 -1.94 -7.44 -25.36
N GLY A 140 -0.93 -8.30 -25.48
CA GLY A 140 0.46 -7.99 -25.15
C GLY A 140 0.87 -8.24 -23.70
N TRP A 141 -0.02 -8.77 -22.84
CA TRP A 141 0.28 -9.08 -21.44
C TRP A 141 1.48 -10.03 -21.27
N ASP A 142 1.62 -11.01 -22.17
CA ASP A 142 2.75 -11.95 -22.22
C ASP A 142 4.12 -11.29 -22.42
N LYS A 143 4.12 -10.03 -22.87
CA LYS A 143 5.30 -9.20 -23.13
C LYS A 143 5.40 -8.02 -22.18
N ASP A 144 4.51 -7.91 -21.19
CA ASP A 144 4.61 -6.88 -20.18
C ASP A 144 5.90 -7.08 -19.37
N VAL A 145 6.64 -5.99 -19.19
CA VAL A 145 7.92 -5.98 -18.50
C VAL A 145 7.90 -4.83 -17.52
N ARG A 146 8.14 -5.15 -16.25
CA ARG A 146 8.32 -4.16 -15.19
C ARG A 146 9.39 -3.13 -15.62
N PRO A 147 9.17 -1.82 -15.39
CA PRO A 147 10.21 -0.81 -15.61
C PRO A 147 11.53 -1.19 -14.93
N GLU A 148 12.69 -0.62 -15.24
CA GLU A 148 13.95 -0.97 -14.54
C GLU A 148 14.01 -0.33 -13.13
N LEU A 149 14.54 -1.03 -12.11
CA LEU A 149 14.87 -0.44 -10.80
C LEU A 149 16.23 -0.95 -10.33
N LYS A 150 17.17 -0.03 -10.11
CA LYS A 150 18.54 -0.38 -9.71
C LYS A 150 18.68 -0.44 -8.19
N SER A 151 17.96 0.43 -7.49
CA SER A 151 17.97 0.51 -6.03
C SER A 151 16.62 0.99 -5.51
N PHE A 152 16.22 0.54 -4.32
CA PHE A 152 15.06 1.10 -3.63
C PHE A 152 15.21 2.60 -3.31
N ALA A 153 16.44 3.10 -3.24
CA ALA A 153 16.68 4.55 -3.08
C ALA A 153 16.26 5.38 -4.31
N ASP A 154 16.00 4.73 -5.45
CA ASP A 154 15.57 5.36 -6.71
C ASP A 154 14.06 5.60 -6.74
N ILE A 155 13.33 5.05 -5.77
CA ILE A 155 11.88 5.13 -5.69
C ILE A 155 11.44 6.54 -5.31
N VAL A 156 10.40 7.01 -5.98
CA VAL A 156 9.52 8.12 -5.61
C VAL A 156 8.09 7.60 -5.72
N LEU A 157 7.44 7.45 -4.56
CA LEU A 157 6.07 6.95 -4.40
C LEU A 157 5.05 8.08 -4.58
N TYR A 158 3.94 7.76 -5.24
CA TYR A 158 2.78 8.63 -5.38
C TYR A 158 1.52 7.87 -4.97
N GLU A 159 0.97 8.18 -3.80
CA GLU A 159 -0.22 7.50 -3.27
C GLU A 159 -1.50 8.09 -3.84
N MET A 160 -2.35 7.26 -4.43
CA MET A 160 -3.63 7.68 -5.01
C MET A 160 -4.74 6.65 -4.79
N HIS A 161 -5.97 7.13 -4.97
CA HIS A 161 -7.19 6.32 -5.05
C HIS A 161 -7.76 6.43 -6.47
N HIS A 162 -8.23 5.32 -7.05
CA HIS A 162 -8.75 5.26 -8.43
C HIS A 162 -9.83 6.31 -8.69
N ARG A 163 -10.78 6.40 -7.74
CA ARG A 163 -11.90 7.33 -7.82
C ARG A 163 -11.42 8.78 -7.75
N ASP A 164 -10.67 9.13 -6.70
CA ASP A 164 -10.21 10.50 -6.45
C ASP A 164 -9.49 11.11 -7.64
N PHE A 165 -8.61 10.31 -8.24
CA PHE A 165 -7.70 10.76 -9.28
C PHE A 165 -8.42 11.12 -10.59
N SER A 166 -9.58 10.51 -10.86
CA SER A 166 -10.22 10.59 -12.18
C SER A 166 -11.70 10.97 -12.15
N ILE A 167 -12.37 11.01 -10.98
CA ILE A 167 -13.81 11.29 -10.89
C ILE A 167 -14.18 12.72 -11.28
N ASP A 168 -13.24 13.67 -11.12
CA ASP A 168 -13.46 15.07 -11.49
C ASP A 168 -13.84 15.19 -12.98
N SER A 169 -14.98 15.83 -13.23
CA SER A 169 -15.51 16.03 -14.56
C SER A 169 -14.65 16.89 -15.48
N LEU A 170 -13.75 17.69 -14.91
CA LEU A 170 -12.81 18.54 -15.63
C LEU A 170 -11.48 17.85 -15.94
N SER A 171 -11.30 16.59 -15.51
CA SER A 171 -10.09 15.81 -15.76
C SER A 171 -9.84 15.57 -17.25
N GLY A 172 -10.89 15.50 -18.07
CA GLY A 172 -10.79 15.06 -19.47
C GLY A 172 -10.51 13.56 -19.63
N ILE A 173 -10.76 12.78 -18.57
CA ILE A 173 -10.76 11.31 -18.56
C ILE A 173 -12.19 10.81 -18.83
N ASP A 174 -12.31 9.76 -19.64
CA ASP A 174 -13.58 9.14 -20.03
C ASP A 174 -14.02 8.09 -18.98
N HIS A 175 -13.16 7.14 -18.61
CA HIS A 175 -13.44 6.07 -17.65
C HIS A 175 -13.26 6.53 -16.20
N ARG A 176 -13.99 7.57 -15.81
CA ARG A 176 -13.87 8.23 -14.50
C ARG A 176 -14.14 7.29 -13.34
N GLY A 177 -13.18 7.24 -12.42
CA GLY A 177 -13.20 6.40 -11.22
C GLY A 177 -13.05 4.91 -11.47
N LYS A 178 -12.55 4.52 -12.65
CA LYS A 178 -12.36 3.13 -13.06
C LYS A 178 -10.88 2.81 -13.26
N PHE A 179 -10.52 1.52 -13.27
CA PHE A 179 -9.15 1.08 -13.58
C PHE A 179 -8.66 1.64 -14.92
N LEU A 180 -9.54 1.67 -15.93
CA LEU A 180 -9.21 2.16 -17.28
C LEU A 180 -8.85 3.66 -17.33
N ALA A 181 -9.17 4.46 -16.31
CA ALA A 181 -8.75 5.88 -16.24
C ALA A 181 -7.24 6.06 -16.41
N LEU A 182 -6.46 5.09 -15.92
CA LEU A 182 -5.00 5.11 -15.97
C LEU A 182 -4.44 4.57 -17.29
N THR A 183 -5.29 4.12 -18.22
CA THR A 183 -4.88 3.68 -19.57
C THR A 183 -4.98 4.80 -20.62
N GLU A 184 -5.68 5.89 -20.28
CA GLU A 184 -6.00 6.97 -21.22
C GLU A 184 -4.84 7.96 -21.39
N ASN A 185 -4.23 7.94 -22.58
CA ASN A 185 -3.17 8.87 -22.96
C ASN A 185 -3.76 10.17 -23.54
N GLY A 186 -3.04 11.28 -23.40
CA GLY A 186 -3.41 12.57 -23.99
C GLY A 186 -4.50 13.33 -23.23
N THR A 187 -4.91 12.86 -22.06
CA THR A 187 -5.96 13.46 -21.24
C THR A 187 -5.53 14.80 -20.69
N LYS A 188 -6.44 15.78 -20.80
CA LYS A 188 -6.19 17.17 -20.42
C LYS A 188 -7.46 17.84 -19.92
N THR A 189 -7.29 18.78 -19.00
CA THR A 189 -8.35 19.74 -18.68
C THR A 189 -8.68 20.63 -19.89
N ALA A 190 -9.84 21.30 -19.87
CA ALA A 190 -10.21 22.28 -20.89
C ALA A 190 -9.19 23.42 -21.08
N ARG A 191 -8.34 23.67 -20.07
CA ARG A 191 -7.26 24.67 -20.11
C ARG A 191 -5.89 24.06 -20.48
N GLY A 192 -5.86 22.82 -20.95
CA GLY A 192 -4.68 22.15 -21.48
C GLY A 192 -3.69 21.61 -20.44
N GLN A 193 -4.08 21.52 -19.15
CA GLN A 193 -3.22 20.84 -18.16
C GLN A 193 -3.34 19.33 -18.33
N LYS A 194 -2.21 18.63 -18.40
CA LYS A 194 -2.19 17.16 -18.43
C LYS A 194 -2.78 16.58 -17.15
N THR A 195 -3.59 15.54 -17.30
CA THR A 195 -4.23 14.76 -16.24
C THR A 195 -3.90 13.28 -16.46
N GLY A 196 -4.49 12.37 -15.68
CA GLY A 196 -4.34 10.93 -15.90
C GLY A 196 -2.87 10.45 -15.86
N ILE A 197 -2.56 9.46 -16.67
CA ILE A 197 -1.19 8.92 -16.77
C ILE A 197 -0.17 9.96 -17.27
N ASP A 198 -0.60 10.91 -18.09
CA ASP A 198 0.25 12.00 -18.59
C ASP A 198 0.65 13.00 -17.49
N HIS A 199 -0.20 13.19 -16.47
CA HIS A 199 0.18 13.93 -15.26
C HIS A 199 1.31 13.22 -14.52
N LEU A 200 1.18 11.91 -14.30
CA LEU A 200 2.17 11.13 -13.54
C LEU A 200 3.55 11.17 -14.23
N LYS A 201 3.56 11.01 -15.55
CA LYS A 201 4.77 11.15 -16.39
C LYS A 201 5.36 12.55 -16.32
N GLU A 202 4.53 13.60 -16.35
CA GLU A 202 4.97 14.99 -16.24
C GLU A 202 5.55 15.29 -14.85
N LEU A 203 4.97 14.73 -13.78
CA LEU A 203 5.47 14.89 -12.42
C LEU A 203 6.80 14.16 -12.21
N GLY A 204 7.00 13.03 -12.90
CA GLY A 204 8.27 12.29 -12.91
C GLY A 204 8.40 11.24 -11.80
N VAL A 205 7.28 10.85 -11.18
CA VAL A 205 7.22 9.77 -10.19
C VAL A 205 7.61 8.43 -10.81
N THR A 206 7.95 7.46 -9.96
CA THR A 206 8.43 6.14 -10.41
C THR A 206 7.47 5.01 -10.08
N HIS A 207 6.69 5.19 -9.02
CA HIS A 207 5.76 4.18 -8.49
C HIS A 207 4.47 4.88 -8.13
N VAL A 208 3.35 4.29 -8.52
CA VAL A 208 2.03 4.64 -8.00
C VAL A 208 1.71 3.64 -6.90
N HIS A 209 1.51 4.15 -5.68
CA HIS A 209 0.87 3.40 -4.59
C HIS A 209 -0.62 3.60 -4.72
N ILE A 210 -1.32 2.53 -5.08
CA ILE A 210 -2.77 2.54 -5.22
C ILE A 210 -3.39 2.03 -3.92
N LEU A 211 -4.34 2.78 -3.37
CA LEU A 211 -5.19 2.36 -2.24
C LEU A 211 -5.85 0.98 -2.51
N PRO A 212 -6.42 0.33 -1.47
CA PRO A 212 -6.90 -1.05 -1.58
C PRO A 212 -7.71 -1.29 -2.85
N SER A 213 -7.24 -2.24 -3.65
CA SER A 213 -7.80 -2.53 -4.97
C SER A 213 -8.34 -3.96 -5.10
N PHE A 214 -8.27 -4.75 -4.03
CA PHE A 214 -9.04 -5.98 -3.95
C PHE A 214 -10.47 -5.71 -3.48
N ASP A 215 -11.37 -6.66 -3.72
CA ASP A 215 -12.79 -6.60 -3.41
C ASP A 215 -13.07 -6.34 -1.91
N TYR A 216 -13.82 -5.27 -1.65
CA TYR A 216 -14.19 -4.80 -0.31
C TYR A 216 -15.71 -4.63 -0.16
N SER A 217 -16.22 -4.44 1.07
CA SER A 217 -17.65 -4.65 1.37
C SER A 217 -18.56 -3.42 1.25
N SER A 218 -17.99 -2.22 1.33
CA SER A 218 -18.73 -0.99 1.64
C SER A 218 -19.38 -0.27 0.46
N VAL A 219 -18.98 -0.57 -0.78
CA VAL A 219 -19.58 0.00 -2.00
C VAL A 219 -20.45 -1.05 -2.68
N ASP A 220 -21.73 -0.74 -2.88
CA ASP A 220 -22.66 -1.63 -3.58
C ASP A 220 -22.47 -1.49 -5.11
N GLU A 221 -21.80 -2.48 -5.70
CA GLU A 221 -21.49 -2.56 -7.13
C GLU A 221 -22.74 -2.65 -8.02
N THR A 222 -23.92 -2.95 -7.45
CA THR A 222 -25.19 -2.96 -8.22
C THR A 222 -25.77 -1.56 -8.44
N LYS A 223 -25.27 -0.55 -7.72
CA LYS A 223 -25.76 0.84 -7.77
C LYS A 223 -24.80 1.74 -8.53
N LEU A 224 -24.55 1.42 -9.81
CA LEU A 224 -23.60 2.11 -10.67
C LEU A 224 -23.85 3.63 -10.80
N ASP A 225 -25.12 4.05 -10.75
CA ASP A 225 -25.52 5.46 -10.89
C ASP A 225 -25.67 6.20 -9.54
N THR A 226 -25.41 5.53 -8.42
CA THR A 226 -25.47 6.15 -7.09
C THR A 226 -24.07 6.52 -6.64
N PRO A 227 -23.77 7.80 -6.35
CA PRO A 227 -22.50 8.18 -5.76
C PRO A 227 -22.29 7.47 -4.43
N GLN A 228 -21.25 6.65 -4.39
CA GLN A 228 -20.81 5.87 -3.24
C GLN A 228 -19.30 6.02 -3.15
N TYR A 229 -18.78 6.06 -1.93
CA TYR A 229 -17.36 6.26 -1.70
C TYR A 229 -16.91 5.42 -0.51
N ASN A 230 -15.81 4.70 -0.69
CA ASN A 230 -14.98 4.20 0.38
C ASN A 230 -13.51 4.19 -0.08
N TRP A 231 -12.56 4.18 0.85
CA TRP A 231 -11.15 3.93 0.54
C TRP A 231 -10.84 2.44 0.25
N GLY A 232 -11.68 1.52 0.73
CA GLY A 232 -11.54 0.08 0.48
C GLY A 232 -10.80 -0.70 1.59
N TYR A 233 -10.59 -0.10 2.77
CA TYR A 233 -9.95 -0.76 3.92
C TYR A 233 -10.85 -1.78 4.64
N ASP A 234 -11.95 -2.22 4.02
CA ASP A 234 -12.85 -3.25 4.54
C ASP A 234 -12.85 -4.51 3.63
N PRO A 235 -11.72 -5.26 3.60
CA PRO A 235 -11.54 -6.38 2.67
C PRO A 235 -12.57 -7.49 2.83
N LYS A 236 -13.01 -8.02 1.69
CA LYS A 236 -13.90 -9.18 1.59
C LYS A 236 -13.24 -10.36 0.88
N ASN A 237 -12.71 -10.15 -0.33
CA ASN A 237 -12.05 -11.18 -1.14
C ASN A 237 -10.66 -10.70 -1.60
N TYR A 238 -9.61 -11.02 -0.83
CA TYR A 238 -8.25 -10.47 -1.02
C TYR A 238 -7.57 -10.79 -2.35
N ASN A 239 -8.07 -11.77 -3.11
CA ASN A 239 -7.46 -12.28 -4.34
C ASN A 239 -8.28 -11.92 -5.60
N VAL A 240 -9.19 -10.94 -5.48
CA VAL A 240 -10.03 -10.46 -6.58
C VAL A 240 -9.94 -8.95 -6.64
N PRO A 241 -9.72 -8.32 -7.80
CA PRO A 241 -9.86 -6.89 -7.95
C PRO A 241 -11.27 -6.42 -7.57
N ASP A 242 -11.39 -5.23 -7.00
CA ASP A 242 -12.69 -4.63 -6.64
C ASP A 242 -13.51 -4.30 -7.89
N GLY A 243 -14.82 -4.59 -7.86
CA GLY A 243 -15.69 -4.38 -9.00
C GLY A 243 -16.21 -2.95 -9.11
N SER A 244 -16.15 -2.13 -8.05
CA SER A 244 -16.61 -0.74 -8.14
C SER A 244 -15.75 0.10 -9.09
N TYR A 245 -14.48 -0.30 -9.29
CA TYR A 245 -13.56 0.29 -10.26
C TYR A 245 -13.61 -0.39 -11.64
N SER A 246 -14.41 -1.44 -11.82
CA SER A 246 -14.68 -2.08 -13.11
C SER A 246 -15.71 -1.31 -13.92
N THR A 247 -15.62 -1.34 -15.25
CA THR A 247 -16.70 -0.82 -16.11
C THR A 247 -17.96 -1.69 -16.07
N ASP A 248 -17.80 -3.00 -15.83
CA ASP A 248 -18.89 -3.94 -15.63
C ASP A 248 -18.56 -4.89 -14.47
N PRO A 249 -19.13 -4.69 -13.27
CA PRO A 249 -18.90 -5.58 -12.14
C PRO A 249 -19.69 -6.91 -12.24
N TYR A 250 -20.66 -7.03 -13.15
CA TYR A 250 -21.46 -8.25 -13.31
C TYR A 250 -20.71 -9.34 -14.08
N ALA A 251 -19.73 -8.95 -14.90
CA ALA A 251 -18.86 -9.84 -15.66
C ALA A 251 -17.51 -10.02 -14.94
N PRO A 252 -17.25 -11.17 -14.28
CA PRO A 252 -16.06 -11.37 -13.43
C PRO A 252 -14.72 -11.16 -14.15
N GLU A 253 -14.66 -11.48 -15.45
CA GLU A 253 -13.46 -11.34 -16.26
C GLU A 253 -13.09 -9.88 -16.56
N VAL A 254 -14.05 -8.95 -16.49
CA VAL A 254 -13.83 -7.54 -16.86
C VAL A 254 -12.95 -6.85 -15.83
N ARG A 255 -13.27 -6.97 -14.53
CA ARG A 255 -12.48 -6.36 -13.45
C ARG A 255 -11.01 -6.84 -13.44
N ILE A 256 -10.79 -8.10 -13.79
CA ILE A 256 -9.46 -8.71 -13.87
C ILE A 256 -8.68 -8.16 -15.08
N ARG A 257 -9.31 -8.17 -16.25
CA ARG A 257 -8.71 -7.64 -17.48
C ARG A 257 -8.36 -6.16 -17.35
N GLU A 258 -9.27 -5.35 -16.81
CA GLU A 258 -9.08 -3.91 -16.66
C GLU A 258 -7.98 -3.56 -15.65
N PHE A 259 -7.87 -4.31 -14.54
CA PHE A 259 -6.75 -4.17 -13.62
C PHE A 259 -5.41 -4.48 -14.32
N LYS A 260 -5.33 -5.57 -15.09
CA LYS A 260 -4.14 -5.91 -15.89
C LYS A 260 -3.82 -4.81 -16.91
N GLN A 261 -4.83 -4.28 -17.60
CA GLN A 261 -4.65 -3.17 -18.56
C GLN A 261 -4.09 -1.92 -17.89
N MET A 262 -4.57 -1.58 -16.68
CA MET A 262 -4.03 -0.47 -15.89
C MET A 262 -2.55 -0.70 -15.55
N VAL A 263 -2.19 -1.88 -15.04
CA VAL A 263 -0.79 -2.19 -14.69
C VAL A 263 0.10 -2.10 -15.94
N MET A 264 -0.31 -2.73 -17.04
CA MET A 264 0.42 -2.70 -18.31
C MET A 264 0.59 -1.27 -18.84
N ALA A 265 -0.43 -0.42 -18.74
CA ALA A 265 -0.34 0.98 -19.17
C ALA A 265 0.64 1.78 -18.32
N LEU A 266 0.66 1.58 -17.00
CA LEU A 266 1.63 2.19 -16.10
C LEU A 266 3.06 1.72 -16.40
N HIS A 267 3.27 0.42 -16.63
CA HIS A 267 4.57 -0.13 -17.03
C HIS A 267 5.06 0.47 -18.35
N GLN A 268 4.20 0.59 -19.35
CA GLN A 268 4.51 1.25 -20.62
C GLN A 268 4.84 2.75 -20.46
N ALA A 269 4.30 3.40 -19.43
CA ALA A 269 4.66 4.76 -19.04
C ALA A 269 5.97 4.85 -18.22
N GLY A 270 6.61 3.72 -17.90
CA GLY A 270 7.80 3.65 -17.06
C GLY A 270 7.51 3.80 -15.56
N ILE A 271 6.28 3.50 -15.14
CA ILE A 271 5.77 3.66 -13.78
C ILE A 271 5.41 2.28 -13.23
N ARG A 272 5.91 1.97 -12.04
CA ARG A 272 5.59 0.75 -11.31
C ARG A 272 4.32 0.88 -10.46
N VAL A 273 3.72 -0.24 -10.10
CA VAL A 273 2.50 -0.33 -9.28
C VAL A 273 2.81 -0.94 -7.92
N VAL A 274 2.54 -0.18 -6.85
CA VAL A 274 2.48 -0.66 -5.48
C VAL A 274 1.01 -0.80 -5.09
N MET A 275 0.63 -1.96 -4.57
CA MET A 275 -0.72 -2.20 -4.07
C MET A 275 -0.77 -2.05 -2.55
N ASP A 276 -1.74 -1.27 -2.06
CA ASP A 276 -2.10 -1.26 -0.64
C ASP A 276 -2.84 -2.55 -0.27
N VAL A 277 -2.35 -3.27 0.74
CA VAL A 277 -2.86 -4.57 1.15
C VAL A 277 -3.21 -4.61 2.63
N VAL A 278 -4.43 -5.07 2.91
CA VAL A 278 -5.09 -5.00 4.23
C VAL A 278 -5.22 -6.39 4.86
N TYR A 279 -4.12 -7.13 4.92
CA TYR A 279 -4.13 -8.48 5.51
C TYR A 279 -4.37 -8.49 7.03
N ASN A 280 -4.35 -7.34 7.70
CA ASN A 280 -4.39 -7.24 9.16
C ASN A 280 -5.80 -7.45 9.77
N HIS A 281 -6.87 -7.30 9.00
CA HIS A 281 -8.26 -7.54 9.42
C HIS A 281 -9.18 -7.83 8.23
N THR A 282 -10.42 -8.28 8.48
CA THR A 282 -11.51 -8.39 7.48
C THR A 282 -12.63 -7.40 7.77
N ALA A 283 -13.44 -7.07 6.75
CA ALA A 283 -14.59 -6.16 6.88
C ALA A 283 -15.56 -6.51 8.01
N VAL A 284 -15.83 -7.81 8.16
CA VAL A 284 -16.72 -8.37 9.18
C VAL A 284 -16.05 -9.56 9.85
N THR A 285 -16.49 -9.91 11.05
CA THR A 285 -16.05 -11.11 11.79
C THR A 285 -17.02 -12.25 11.59
N GLU A 286 -18.10 -12.27 12.37
CA GLU A 286 -19.15 -13.28 12.24
C GLU A 286 -19.77 -13.20 10.84
N GLY A 287 -19.82 -14.34 10.16
CA GLY A 287 -20.30 -14.42 8.78
C GLY A 287 -19.28 -13.99 7.71
N SER A 288 -18.04 -13.68 8.08
CA SER A 288 -16.96 -13.51 7.11
C SER A 288 -16.66 -14.80 6.36
N ASN A 289 -16.00 -14.69 5.21
CA ASN A 289 -15.57 -15.86 4.44
C ASN A 289 -14.65 -16.78 5.26
N PHE A 290 -13.83 -16.21 6.14
CA PHE A 290 -12.98 -16.97 7.06
C PHE A 290 -13.78 -17.70 8.14
N GLU A 291 -14.73 -17.04 8.82
CA GLU A 291 -15.55 -17.68 9.86
C GLU A 291 -16.56 -18.68 9.28
N ARG A 292 -17.05 -18.46 8.05
CA ARG A 292 -17.88 -19.45 7.34
C ARG A 292 -17.11 -20.69 6.90
N THR A 293 -15.77 -20.63 6.90
CA THR A 293 -14.91 -21.74 6.46
C THR A 293 -14.28 -22.48 7.63
N VAL A 294 -13.55 -21.78 8.50
CA VAL A 294 -12.86 -22.37 9.66
C VAL A 294 -13.03 -21.46 10.88
N PRO A 295 -14.15 -21.58 11.62
CA PRO A 295 -14.47 -20.72 12.75
C PRO A 295 -13.32 -20.58 13.76
N GLY A 296 -12.98 -19.33 14.08
CA GLY A 296 -11.95 -18.94 15.03
C GLY A 296 -10.49 -19.06 14.54
N TYR A 297 -10.21 -19.69 13.40
CA TYR A 297 -8.83 -19.99 12.98
C TYR A 297 -8.09 -18.78 12.39
N PHE A 298 -8.76 -17.90 11.66
CA PHE A 298 -8.08 -16.82 10.93
C PHE A 298 -7.81 -15.56 11.78
N TYR A 299 -8.38 -15.49 12.97
CA TYR A 299 -8.34 -14.31 13.83
C TYR A 299 -7.66 -14.61 15.17
N ARG A 300 -7.01 -13.59 15.74
CA ARG A 300 -6.59 -13.64 17.13
C ARG A 300 -7.79 -13.40 18.04
N GLN A 301 -7.74 -14.02 19.21
CA GLN A 301 -8.77 -13.93 20.23
C GLN A 301 -8.18 -13.44 21.53
N THR A 302 -8.97 -12.72 22.33
CA THR A 302 -8.62 -12.38 23.71
C THR A 302 -8.68 -13.65 24.59
N PRO A 303 -8.13 -13.62 25.83
CA PRO A 303 -8.25 -14.76 26.76
C PRO A 303 -9.71 -15.18 27.06
N GLU A 304 -10.66 -14.27 26.90
CA GLU A 304 -12.10 -14.50 27.07
C GLU A 304 -12.77 -15.12 25.84
N GLY A 305 -12.04 -15.27 24.73
CA GLY A 305 -12.54 -15.86 23.48
C GLY A 305 -13.19 -14.87 22.50
N ASN A 306 -13.17 -13.56 22.79
CA ASN A 306 -13.65 -12.53 21.87
C ASN A 306 -12.62 -12.28 20.76
N PHE A 307 -13.06 -11.76 19.61
CA PHE A 307 -12.11 -11.26 18.59
C PHE A 307 -11.25 -10.14 19.18
N ALA A 308 -9.93 -10.27 19.03
CA ALA A 308 -9.02 -9.20 19.41
C ALA A 308 -9.02 -8.10 18.36
N ASN A 309 -8.68 -6.86 18.74
CA ASN A 309 -8.97 -5.67 17.93
C ASN A 309 -7.78 -4.71 17.80
N ALA A 310 -6.61 -5.23 17.45
CA ALA A 310 -5.43 -4.38 17.18
C ALA A 310 -5.61 -3.45 15.98
N SER A 311 -6.51 -3.79 15.04
CA SER A 311 -6.81 -2.93 13.88
C SER A 311 -7.69 -1.72 14.23
N GLY A 312 -8.40 -1.77 15.36
CA GLY A 312 -9.47 -0.81 15.66
C GLY A 312 -10.76 -1.06 14.88
N CYS A 313 -10.77 -1.97 13.90
CA CYS A 313 -11.89 -2.27 13.00
C CYS A 313 -12.70 -3.53 13.39
N GLY A 314 -12.56 -3.99 14.63
CA GLY A 314 -13.35 -5.07 15.23
C GLY A 314 -12.65 -6.44 15.24
N ASN A 315 -11.54 -6.61 14.53
CA ASN A 315 -10.77 -7.85 14.50
C ASN A 315 -9.30 -7.66 14.13
N GLU A 316 -8.45 -8.64 14.42
CA GLU A 316 -7.10 -8.74 13.88
C GLU A 316 -6.81 -10.18 13.40
N THR A 317 -6.19 -10.32 12.25
CA THR A 317 -5.83 -11.63 11.69
C THR A 317 -4.66 -12.26 12.44
N ALA A 318 -4.68 -13.58 12.52
CA ALA A 318 -3.68 -14.37 13.23
C ALA A 318 -2.54 -14.80 12.30
N SER A 319 -1.76 -13.83 11.82
CA SER A 319 -0.67 -14.07 10.85
C SER A 319 0.33 -15.13 11.30
N GLU A 320 0.49 -15.34 12.61
CA GLU A 320 1.39 -16.34 13.18
C GLU A 320 0.94 -17.79 12.95
N ARG A 321 -0.34 -18.00 12.61
CA ARG A 321 -0.89 -19.34 12.36
C ARG A 321 -0.50 -19.80 10.97
N ALA A 322 -0.07 -21.05 10.87
CA ALA A 322 0.60 -21.58 9.68
C ALA A 322 -0.21 -21.40 8.38
N MET A 323 -1.52 -21.62 8.41
CA MET A 323 -2.36 -21.43 7.20
C MET A 323 -2.68 -19.95 6.92
N VAL A 324 -2.70 -19.07 7.92
CA VAL A 324 -2.82 -17.60 7.69
C VAL A 324 -1.53 -17.05 7.11
N ARG A 325 -0.37 -17.47 7.63
CA ARG A 325 0.93 -17.16 7.03
C ARG A 325 1.02 -17.63 5.59
N LYS A 326 0.65 -18.89 5.33
CA LYS A 326 0.61 -19.44 3.98
C LYS A 326 -0.32 -18.64 3.09
N TYR A 327 -1.52 -18.31 3.57
CA TYR A 327 -2.48 -17.45 2.88
C TYR A 327 -1.83 -16.14 2.41
N MET A 328 -1.24 -15.39 3.32
CA MET A 328 -0.63 -14.09 3.01
C MET A 328 0.52 -14.24 2.00
N VAL A 329 1.40 -15.22 2.19
CA VAL A 329 2.52 -15.48 1.27
C VAL A 329 2.03 -15.80 -0.13
N GLU A 330 1.09 -16.75 -0.26
CA GLU A 330 0.58 -17.15 -1.57
C GLU A 330 -0.24 -16.04 -2.23
N SER A 331 -0.88 -15.16 -1.43
CA SER A 331 -1.78 -14.12 -1.94
C SER A 331 -0.94 -12.99 -2.54
N VAL A 332 0.12 -12.60 -1.83
CA VAL A 332 1.14 -11.68 -2.35
C VAL A 332 1.79 -12.24 -3.63
N LYS A 333 2.21 -13.51 -3.63
CA LYS A 333 2.78 -14.15 -4.84
C LYS A 333 1.79 -14.13 -6.00
N TYR A 334 0.51 -14.36 -5.74
CA TYR A 334 -0.53 -14.31 -6.76
C TYR A 334 -0.64 -12.91 -7.39
N TRP A 335 -0.68 -11.84 -6.58
CA TRP A 335 -0.68 -10.47 -7.11
C TRP A 335 0.57 -10.14 -7.94
N VAL A 336 1.73 -10.66 -7.55
CA VAL A 336 2.98 -10.50 -8.32
C VAL A 336 2.93 -11.25 -9.66
N ASN A 337 2.46 -12.50 -9.66
CA ASN A 337 2.54 -13.38 -10.82
C ASN A 337 1.39 -13.16 -11.80
N GLU A 338 0.16 -12.99 -11.31
CA GLU A 338 -1.04 -12.84 -12.14
C GLU A 338 -1.21 -11.41 -12.65
N TYR A 339 -0.89 -10.41 -11.82
CA TYR A 339 -1.17 -8.99 -12.09
C TYR A 339 0.08 -8.13 -12.25
N HIS A 340 1.26 -8.73 -12.20
CA HIS A 340 2.55 -8.06 -12.36
C HIS A 340 2.83 -6.90 -11.40
N VAL A 341 2.20 -6.90 -10.21
CA VAL A 341 2.43 -5.87 -9.17
C VAL A 341 3.92 -5.79 -8.79
N ASP A 342 4.41 -4.58 -8.53
CA ASP A 342 5.83 -4.26 -8.26
C ASP A 342 6.13 -3.93 -6.79
N GLY A 343 5.11 -3.89 -5.93
CA GLY A 343 5.31 -3.68 -4.52
C GLY A 343 4.04 -3.70 -3.71
N PHE A 344 4.22 -3.68 -2.39
CA PHE A 344 3.14 -3.78 -1.44
C PHE A 344 3.32 -2.79 -0.29
N ARG A 345 2.29 -1.99 -0.03
CA ARG A 345 2.14 -1.24 1.22
C ARG A 345 1.23 -2.05 2.14
N PHE A 346 1.77 -2.55 3.23
CA PHE A 346 1.02 -3.29 4.24
C PHE A 346 0.35 -2.32 5.21
N ASP A 347 -0.98 -2.27 5.14
CA ASP A 347 -1.82 -1.58 6.10
C ASP A 347 -1.65 -2.17 7.50
N LEU A 348 -1.48 -1.30 8.51
CA LEU A 348 -1.22 -1.67 9.90
C LEU A 348 -0.23 -2.85 10.03
N MET A 349 0.87 -2.78 9.27
CA MET A 349 1.90 -3.83 9.20
C MET A 349 2.37 -4.27 10.59
N GLY A 350 2.36 -3.37 11.58
CA GLY A 350 2.68 -3.65 12.97
C GLY A 350 1.81 -4.71 13.65
N ILE A 351 0.67 -5.11 13.08
CA ILE A 351 -0.18 -6.21 13.56
C ILE A 351 0.40 -7.58 13.18
N HIS A 352 1.21 -7.65 12.12
CA HIS A 352 1.77 -8.91 11.64
C HIS A 352 3.04 -9.32 12.39
N ASP A 353 3.20 -10.63 12.58
CA ASP A 353 4.42 -11.19 13.18
C ASP A 353 5.62 -11.10 12.24
N LEU A 354 6.82 -11.01 12.83
CA LEU A 354 8.08 -10.88 12.10
C LEU A 354 8.38 -12.09 11.21
N GLU A 355 7.95 -13.30 11.60
CA GLU A 355 8.21 -14.51 10.82
C GLU A 355 7.42 -14.49 9.51
N THR A 356 6.15 -14.11 9.56
CA THR A 356 5.30 -13.94 8.37
C THR A 356 5.84 -12.88 7.43
N MET A 357 6.22 -11.70 7.93
CA MET A 357 6.79 -10.65 7.07
C MET A 357 8.10 -11.08 6.41
N ARG A 358 8.96 -11.84 7.10
CA ARG A 358 10.17 -12.43 6.48
C ARG A 358 9.84 -13.49 5.44
N ALA A 359 8.83 -14.32 5.68
CA ALA A 359 8.38 -15.33 4.72
C ALA A 359 7.87 -14.67 3.43
N ILE A 360 7.09 -13.60 3.55
CA ILE A 360 6.63 -12.80 2.41
C ILE A 360 7.82 -12.18 1.67
N ARG A 361 8.73 -11.50 2.38
CA ARG A 361 9.91 -10.89 1.75
C ARG A 361 10.75 -11.90 0.98
N LYS A 362 10.98 -13.08 1.57
CA LYS A 362 11.71 -14.18 0.94
C LYS A 362 10.99 -14.65 -0.33
N ALA A 363 9.69 -14.94 -0.25
CA ALA A 363 8.92 -15.44 -1.38
C ALA A 363 8.89 -14.46 -2.55
N VAL A 364 8.79 -13.15 -2.27
CA VAL A 364 8.82 -12.12 -3.30
C VAL A 364 10.22 -11.94 -3.88
N ASP A 365 11.28 -11.98 -3.06
CA ASP A 365 12.67 -11.91 -3.56
C ASP A 365 13.04 -13.09 -4.47
N GLU A 366 12.42 -14.27 -4.27
CA GLU A 366 12.57 -15.43 -5.15
C GLU A 366 11.91 -15.23 -6.54
N ILE A 367 10.90 -14.37 -6.63
CA ILE A 367 10.25 -14.00 -7.90
C ILE A 367 11.01 -12.84 -8.56
N ASP A 368 11.12 -11.71 -7.86
CA ASP A 368 11.82 -10.51 -8.31
C ASP A 368 12.30 -9.68 -7.09
N PRO A 369 13.62 -9.58 -6.85
CA PRO A 369 14.17 -8.80 -5.73
C PRO A 369 14.05 -7.28 -5.93
N THR A 370 13.51 -6.79 -7.04
CA THR A 370 13.21 -5.37 -7.23
C THR A 370 11.83 -4.97 -6.69
N ILE A 371 11.02 -5.93 -6.22
CA ILE A 371 9.70 -5.64 -5.65
C ILE A 371 9.83 -5.01 -4.26
N TYR A 372 9.22 -3.84 -4.06
CA TYR A 372 9.35 -3.07 -2.83
C TYR A 372 8.26 -3.42 -1.80
N ILE A 373 8.64 -3.57 -0.53
CA ILE A 373 7.69 -3.87 0.56
C ILE A 373 7.89 -2.85 1.67
N TYR A 374 6.79 -2.24 2.11
CA TYR A 374 6.77 -1.32 3.22
C TYR A 374 5.41 -1.31 3.90
N GLY A 375 5.27 -0.57 4.99
CA GLY A 375 3.97 -0.45 5.64
C GLY A 375 3.98 0.43 6.88
N GLU A 376 2.86 0.37 7.58
CA GLU A 376 2.67 1.10 8.83
C GLU A 376 3.21 0.28 10.00
N GLY A 377 4.37 0.70 10.54
CA GLY A 377 5.01 0.03 11.68
C GLY A 377 4.28 0.23 13.02
N TRP A 378 2.95 0.31 13.01
CA TRP A 378 2.08 0.50 14.17
C TRP A 378 0.81 -0.37 14.05
N ALA A 379 0.00 -0.33 15.10
CA ALA A 379 -1.35 -0.86 15.15
C ALA A 379 -2.26 0.23 15.74
N ALA A 380 -3.56 0.20 15.45
CA ALA A 380 -4.52 1.18 15.98
C ALA A 380 -4.91 0.89 17.45
N GLY A 381 -4.91 -0.38 17.83
CA GLY A 381 -5.14 -0.89 19.18
C GLY A 381 -3.97 -1.76 19.67
N ALA A 382 -4.01 -2.14 20.94
CA ALA A 382 -2.99 -3.01 21.53
C ALA A 382 -3.08 -4.44 20.94
N PRO A 383 -2.01 -4.94 20.29
CA PRO A 383 -2.00 -6.31 19.74
C PRO A 383 -2.00 -7.40 20.82
N GLN A 384 -2.52 -8.58 20.48
CA GLN A 384 -2.43 -9.76 21.36
C GLN A 384 -1.02 -10.35 21.44
N LEU A 385 -0.25 -10.24 20.35
CA LEU A 385 1.12 -10.76 20.34
C LEU A 385 2.08 -9.80 21.07
N PRO A 386 3.15 -10.32 21.69
CA PRO A 386 4.18 -9.48 22.29
C PRO A 386 4.77 -8.51 21.26
N MET A 387 4.93 -7.23 21.65
CA MET A 387 5.41 -6.16 20.76
C MET A 387 6.74 -6.49 20.06
N ASP A 388 7.64 -7.21 20.73
CA ASP A 388 8.95 -7.60 20.18
C ASP A 388 8.86 -8.77 19.15
N SER A 389 7.68 -9.35 18.96
CA SER A 389 7.43 -10.38 17.93
C SER A 389 6.77 -9.82 16.67
N LEU A 390 6.39 -8.55 16.68
CA LEU A 390 5.61 -7.89 15.64
C LEU A 390 6.46 -7.02 14.72
N ALA A 391 6.00 -6.81 13.48
CA ALA A 391 6.58 -5.91 12.49
C ALA A 391 6.35 -4.41 12.79
N MET A 392 6.34 -4.08 14.08
CA MET A 392 6.32 -2.72 14.60
C MET A 392 7.60 -1.99 14.23
N LYS A 393 7.52 -0.66 14.15
CA LYS A 393 8.63 0.23 13.73
C LYS A 393 9.92 -0.05 14.50
N ASN A 394 9.80 -0.31 15.80
CA ASN A 394 10.91 -0.65 16.69
C ASN A 394 11.67 -1.95 16.35
N ASN A 395 11.13 -2.79 15.46
CA ASN A 395 11.71 -4.06 15.03
C ASN A 395 12.06 -4.08 13.52
N ILE A 396 12.00 -2.95 12.83
CA ILE A 396 12.28 -2.86 11.39
C ILE A 396 13.75 -3.19 11.08
N ASP A 397 14.64 -2.94 12.03
CA ASP A 397 16.04 -3.40 11.99
C ASP A 397 16.17 -4.93 11.87
N ARG A 398 15.14 -5.68 12.26
CA ARG A 398 15.08 -7.14 12.15
C ARG A 398 14.35 -7.63 10.89
N LEU A 399 13.95 -6.72 10.01
CA LEU A 399 13.25 -6.96 8.74
C LEU A 399 14.03 -6.35 7.57
N SER A 400 15.07 -7.05 7.12
CA SER A 400 15.84 -6.63 5.94
C SER A 400 14.93 -6.43 4.73
N ARG A 401 15.15 -5.32 3.99
CA ARG A 401 14.44 -4.99 2.75
C ARG A 401 12.90 -4.88 2.90
N ILE A 402 12.46 -4.55 4.11
CA ILE A 402 11.11 -4.07 4.42
C ILE A 402 11.25 -2.69 5.07
N ALA A 403 10.45 -1.74 4.60
CA ALA A 403 10.46 -0.36 5.08
C ALA A 403 9.23 0.00 5.92
N ALA A 404 9.27 1.15 6.58
CA ALA A 404 8.13 1.69 7.32
C ALA A 404 7.97 3.20 7.11
N PHE A 405 6.73 3.67 7.25
CA PHE A 405 6.43 5.11 7.35
C PHE A 405 7.08 5.74 8.58
N SER A 406 7.72 6.92 8.39
CA SER A 406 8.22 7.73 9.50
C SER A 406 7.23 8.84 9.87
N ASP A 407 6.34 8.52 10.80
CA ASP A 407 5.53 9.51 11.50
C ASP A 407 6.40 10.55 12.24
N GLU A 408 7.63 10.20 12.67
CA GLU A 408 8.49 11.11 13.42
C GLU A 408 8.98 12.26 12.54
N PHE A 409 9.33 11.98 11.28
CA PHE A 409 9.70 13.03 10.33
C PHE A 409 8.49 13.85 9.89
N ARG A 410 7.37 13.19 9.59
CA ARG A 410 6.08 13.85 9.31
C ARG A 410 5.70 14.83 10.41
N ASP A 411 5.69 14.37 11.67
CA ASP A 411 5.26 15.15 12.83
C ASP A 411 6.24 16.28 13.15
N SER A 412 7.54 16.05 12.92
CA SER A 412 8.54 17.11 13.05
C SER A 412 8.35 18.21 12.01
N LEU A 413 7.87 17.87 10.80
CA LEU A 413 7.55 18.85 9.76
C LEU A 413 6.26 19.61 10.07
N ARG A 414 5.13 18.90 10.20
CA ARG A 414 3.78 19.50 10.17
C ARG A 414 3.05 19.55 11.51
N GLY A 415 3.55 18.86 12.53
CA GLY A 415 2.89 18.65 13.81
C GLY A 415 2.23 17.27 13.94
N PRO A 416 1.78 16.91 15.16
CA PRO A 416 1.38 15.55 15.49
C PRO A 416 0.01 15.16 14.91
N PHE A 417 -0.17 13.85 14.68
CA PHE A 417 -1.45 13.22 14.31
C PHE A 417 -2.63 13.66 15.21
N GLY A 418 -2.50 13.53 16.53
CA GLY A 418 -3.61 13.69 17.48
C GLY A 418 -4.06 15.13 17.77
N ASN A 419 -3.55 16.14 17.07
CA ASN A 419 -3.96 17.53 17.23
C ASN A 419 -3.73 18.36 15.95
N ASP A 420 -4.79 18.53 15.14
CA ASP A 420 -4.73 19.23 13.86
C ASP A 420 -4.36 20.72 13.93
N ALA A 421 -4.61 21.37 15.07
CA ALA A 421 -4.26 22.77 15.26
C ALA A 421 -2.79 22.97 15.66
N GLN A 422 -2.09 21.91 16.04
CA GLN A 422 -0.70 21.99 16.49
C GLN A 422 0.26 21.85 15.30
N GLY A 423 1.00 22.93 15.00
CA GLY A 423 2.10 22.93 14.03
C GLY A 423 3.40 22.37 14.60
N ALA A 424 4.46 22.40 13.78
CA ALA A 424 5.82 22.03 14.16
C ALA A 424 6.85 22.91 13.41
N PHE A 425 7.89 22.31 12.81
CA PHE A 425 8.96 23.02 12.10
C PHE A 425 8.41 24.01 11.06
N LEU A 426 7.45 23.58 10.22
CA LEU A 426 6.85 24.42 9.17
C LEU A 426 6.05 25.61 9.73
N ALA A 427 5.53 25.50 10.96
CA ALA A 427 4.86 26.62 11.64
C ALA A 427 5.86 27.56 12.34
N GLY A 428 7.17 27.32 12.22
CA GLY A 428 8.22 28.09 12.89
C GLY A 428 8.31 27.81 14.39
N LEU A 429 7.82 26.65 14.86
CA LEU A 429 7.94 26.26 16.27
C LEU A 429 9.33 25.65 16.54
N LYS A 430 9.94 26.04 17.65
CA LYS A 430 11.29 25.59 18.02
C LYS A 430 11.29 24.13 18.45
N GLY A 431 12.40 23.44 18.23
CA GLY A 431 12.69 22.15 18.83
C GLY A 431 12.31 20.92 18.01
N HIS A 432 12.05 21.13 16.72
CA HIS A 432 11.77 20.07 15.75
C HIS A 432 12.96 19.78 14.83
N GLU A 433 14.02 20.59 14.88
CA GLU A 433 15.20 20.50 14.02
C GLU A 433 15.89 19.13 14.14
N ALA A 434 15.94 18.57 15.36
CA ALA A 434 16.49 17.24 15.60
C ALA A 434 15.71 16.14 14.83
N GLY A 435 14.39 16.23 14.80
CA GLY A 435 13.53 15.32 14.03
C GLY A 435 13.63 15.54 12.52
N ILE A 436 13.85 16.78 12.07
CA ILE A 436 14.16 17.06 10.66
C ILE A 436 15.50 16.43 10.27
N ARG A 437 16.56 16.59 11.09
CA ARG A 437 17.87 15.96 10.82
C ARG A 437 17.78 14.43 10.80
N PHE A 438 17.00 13.84 11.72
CA PHE A 438 16.68 12.42 11.72
C PHE A 438 16.06 11.97 10.39
N GLY A 439 15.06 12.70 9.89
CA GLY A 439 14.43 12.39 8.61
C GLY A 439 15.36 12.58 7.41
N ILE A 440 16.17 13.64 7.38
CA ILE A 440 17.16 13.88 6.32
C ILE A 440 18.19 12.75 6.24
N ALA A 441 18.59 12.18 7.38
CA ALA A 441 19.50 11.04 7.42
C ALA A 441 18.84 9.70 7.02
N GLY A 442 17.52 9.65 6.82
CA GLY A 442 16.80 8.42 6.49
C GLY A 442 16.59 7.49 7.69
N GLY A 443 16.45 8.05 8.90
CA GLY A 443 16.12 7.30 10.12
C GLY A 443 17.21 6.36 10.66
N ILE A 444 18.38 6.35 10.05
CA ILE A 444 19.56 5.61 10.52
C ILE A 444 20.25 6.35 11.66
N GLU A 445 21.02 5.61 12.46
CA GLU A 445 21.96 6.23 13.39
C GLU A 445 23.05 7.00 12.63
N HIS A 446 23.20 8.29 12.97
CA HIS A 446 24.15 9.21 12.33
C HIS A 446 24.92 10.03 13.38
N PRO A 447 26.27 10.17 13.28
CA PRO A 447 27.08 10.79 14.33
C PRO A 447 26.71 12.24 14.71
N GLN A 448 26.15 13.00 13.76
CA GLN A 448 25.71 14.39 13.95
C GLN A 448 24.20 14.54 14.25
N VAL A 449 23.48 13.43 14.38
CA VAL A 449 22.08 13.43 14.80
C VAL A 449 22.04 12.91 16.23
N ASN A 450 22.28 13.83 17.17
CA ASN A 450 22.29 13.54 18.60
C ASN A 450 21.29 14.47 19.31
N GLY A 451 20.75 14.00 20.44
CA GLY A 451 19.89 14.82 21.28
C GLY A 451 20.75 15.74 22.13
N GLU A 452 20.93 16.99 21.72
CA GLU A 452 21.49 18.03 22.57
C GLU A 452 20.38 18.92 23.16
N GLY A 453 20.48 19.22 24.46
CA GLY A 453 19.58 20.14 25.16
C GLY A 453 18.14 19.60 25.36
N ALA A 454 17.15 20.46 25.13
CA ALA A 454 15.72 20.14 25.34
C ALA A 454 15.07 19.33 24.20
N HIS A 455 15.86 18.91 23.20
CA HIS A 455 15.35 18.33 21.96
C HIS A 455 15.65 16.83 21.89
N LYS A 456 14.60 16.01 21.98
CA LYS A 456 14.71 14.56 21.94
C LYS A 456 14.76 14.09 20.48
N VAL A 457 15.88 13.50 20.07
CA VAL A 457 15.98 12.80 18.78
C VAL A 457 15.07 11.56 18.81
N PRO A 458 14.30 11.29 17.74
CA PRO A 458 13.56 10.05 17.59
C PRO A 458 14.45 8.82 17.74
N LYS A 459 13.92 7.70 18.22
CA LYS A 459 14.70 6.46 18.26
C LYS A 459 15.06 6.04 16.83
N PHE A 460 16.32 5.75 16.57
CA PHE A 460 16.74 5.15 15.31
C PHE A 460 16.21 3.73 15.19
N TRP A 461 15.59 3.43 14.05
CA TRP A 461 14.94 2.14 13.81
C TRP A 461 15.23 1.56 12.42
N ALA A 462 15.78 2.36 11.50
CA ALA A 462 16.21 1.89 10.18
C ALA A 462 17.69 1.47 10.23
N LEU A 463 18.02 0.30 9.67
CA LEU A 463 19.42 -0.07 9.42
C LEU A 463 19.94 0.55 8.13
N GLN A 464 19.07 0.67 7.14
CA GLN A 464 19.36 1.25 5.84
C GLN A 464 18.34 2.35 5.53
N PRO A 465 18.75 3.45 4.87
CA PRO A 465 17.84 4.54 4.54
C PRO A 465 16.69 4.06 3.63
N THR A 466 16.88 2.99 2.84
CA THR A 466 15.80 2.40 2.02
C THR A 466 14.67 1.77 2.85
N GLN A 467 14.83 1.62 4.16
CA GLN A 467 13.78 1.20 5.08
C GLN A 467 12.90 2.36 5.58
N PHE A 468 13.22 3.59 5.16
CA PHE A 468 12.59 4.81 5.64
C PHE A 468 11.73 5.45 4.56
N ILE A 469 10.40 5.44 4.74
CA ILE A 469 9.49 6.20 3.87
C ILE A 469 9.39 7.63 4.43
N SER A 470 9.94 8.59 3.68
CA SER A 470 9.85 10.01 4.01
C SER A 470 8.57 10.61 3.43
N TYR A 471 7.72 11.17 4.28
CA TYR A 471 6.43 11.73 3.86
C TYR A 471 6.00 12.87 4.79
N VAL A 472 5.00 13.61 4.34
CA VAL A 472 4.40 14.71 5.13
C VAL A 472 2.86 14.66 5.11
N SER A 473 2.24 14.01 4.14
CA SER A 473 0.82 13.68 4.18
C SER A 473 0.57 12.38 3.42
N CYS A 474 -0.58 11.77 3.66
CA CYS A 474 -1.09 10.55 3.03
C CYS A 474 -2.62 10.64 3.00
N HIS A 475 -3.29 9.57 2.61
CA HIS A 475 -4.76 9.52 2.54
C HIS A 475 -5.44 9.73 3.90
N ASP A 476 -4.82 9.21 4.97
CA ASP A 476 -5.15 9.49 6.37
C ASP A 476 -4.80 10.93 6.79
N ASP A 477 -5.51 11.42 7.80
CA ASP A 477 -5.44 12.79 8.30
C ASP A 477 -5.84 13.85 7.26
N MET A 478 -5.61 15.11 7.63
CA MET A 478 -5.64 16.21 6.69
C MET A 478 -4.51 16.09 5.66
N CYS A 479 -4.86 16.30 4.39
CA CYS A 479 -3.90 16.61 3.33
C CYS A 479 -3.03 17.83 3.70
N LEU A 480 -1.87 18.01 3.06
CA LEU A 480 -0.91 19.02 3.51
C LEU A 480 -1.46 20.45 3.44
N ALA A 481 -2.25 20.78 2.41
CA ALA A 481 -2.83 22.12 2.29
C ALA A 481 -3.78 22.45 3.45
N ASP A 482 -4.64 21.51 3.83
CA ASP A 482 -5.56 21.64 4.96
C ASP A 482 -4.82 21.67 6.29
N ARG A 483 -3.79 20.84 6.45
CA ARG A 483 -2.97 20.84 7.66
C ARG A 483 -2.27 22.18 7.87
N LEU A 484 -1.72 22.78 6.80
CA LEU A 484 -1.12 24.12 6.88
C LEU A 484 -2.17 25.22 7.12
N LYS A 485 -3.41 25.03 6.65
CA LYS A 485 -4.52 25.94 6.94
C LYS A 485 -4.94 25.86 8.42
N ALA A 486 -5.00 24.66 8.99
CA ALA A 486 -5.35 24.43 10.39
C ALA A 486 -4.28 24.95 11.36
N THR A 487 -3.01 24.68 11.07
CA THR A 487 -1.88 25.08 11.92
C THR A 487 -1.48 26.55 11.76
N MET A 488 -1.73 27.15 10.59
CA MET A 488 -1.40 28.55 10.29
C MET A 488 -2.63 29.30 9.73
N PRO A 489 -3.71 29.49 10.53
CA PRO A 489 -4.98 30.03 10.06
C PRO A 489 -4.89 31.49 9.58
N GLN A 490 -3.94 32.27 10.10
CA GLN A 490 -3.71 33.67 9.74
C GLN A 490 -2.77 33.85 8.54
N ALA A 491 -2.11 32.78 8.07
CA ALA A 491 -1.21 32.84 6.92
C ALA A 491 -2.00 33.03 5.61
N SER A 492 -1.45 33.82 4.69
CA SER A 492 -2.00 33.92 3.34
C SER A 492 -1.81 32.61 2.56
N VAL A 493 -2.56 32.44 1.47
CA VAL A 493 -2.42 31.28 0.58
C VAL A 493 -0.99 31.16 0.04
N ASN A 494 -0.35 32.29 -0.31
CA ASN A 494 1.04 32.28 -0.78
C ASN A 494 2.02 31.80 0.29
N VAL A 495 1.86 32.27 1.54
CA VAL A 495 2.68 31.78 2.66
C VAL A 495 2.51 30.28 2.86
N ARG A 496 1.27 29.76 2.79
CA ARG A 496 1.03 28.32 2.89
C ARG A 496 1.63 27.55 1.71
N LYS A 497 1.59 28.11 0.50
CA LYS A 497 2.25 27.54 -0.68
C LYS A 497 3.77 27.48 -0.54
N ASP A 498 4.39 28.52 0.02
CA ASP A 498 5.83 28.54 0.29
C ASP A 498 6.22 27.46 1.33
N LEU A 499 5.43 27.31 2.39
CA LEU A 499 5.60 26.24 3.37
C LEU A 499 5.35 24.85 2.77
N HIS A 500 4.40 24.72 1.84
CA HIS A 500 4.15 23.50 1.09
C HIS A 500 5.39 23.10 0.26
N LYS A 501 5.98 24.06 -0.47
CA LYS A 501 7.26 23.86 -1.18
C LYS A 501 8.38 23.47 -0.24
N LEU A 502 8.48 24.11 0.93
CA LEU A 502 9.50 23.79 1.94
C LEU A 502 9.34 22.35 2.48
N ALA A 503 8.11 21.92 2.75
CA ALA A 503 7.79 20.57 3.20
C ALA A 503 8.23 19.51 2.18
N LEU A 504 7.80 19.68 0.92
CA LEU A 504 8.16 18.75 -0.16
C LEU A 504 9.66 18.81 -0.51
N THR A 505 10.32 19.94 -0.30
CA THR A 505 11.79 20.01 -0.40
C THR A 505 12.46 19.13 0.66
N ALA A 506 12.01 19.19 1.91
CA ALA A 506 12.56 18.35 2.98
C ALA A 506 12.38 16.86 2.66
N VAL A 507 11.21 16.46 2.16
CA VAL A 507 10.92 15.07 1.75
C VAL A 507 11.77 14.64 0.55
N LEU A 508 11.82 15.43 -0.52
CA LEU A 508 12.49 15.03 -1.77
C LEU A 508 14.02 15.16 -1.72
N THR A 509 14.57 15.85 -0.72
CA THR A 509 16.02 15.95 -0.49
C THR A 509 16.52 15.10 0.67
N SER A 510 15.64 14.39 1.39
CA SER A 510 16.05 13.44 2.43
C SER A 510 16.67 12.18 1.80
N GLN A 511 17.50 11.48 2.58
CA GLN A 511 17.83 10.09 2.27
C GLN A 511 16.60 9.20 2.54
N GLY A 512 16.56 8.04 1.89
CA GLY A 512 15.44 7.10 1.94
C GLY A 512 14.48 7.20 0.75
N VAL A 513 13.23 6.77 0.94
CA VAL A 513 12.23 6.68 -0.13
C VAL A 513 11.17 7.75 0.05
N PRO A 514 11.16 8.82 -0.79
CA PRO A 514 10.14 9.85 -0.71
C PRO A 514 8.78 9.37 -1.19
N PHE A 515 7.77 9.89 -0.51
CA PHE A 515 6.36 9.61 -0.74
C PHE A 515 5.58 10.92 -0.84
N ILE A 516 4.70 10.98 -1.85
CA ILE A 516 3.83 12.13 -2.12
C ILE A 516 2.39 11.63 -2.13
N PHE A 517 1.51 12.30 -1.38
CA PHE A 517 0.09 12.05 -1.47
C PHE A 517 -0.51 12.76 -2.69
N ALA A 518 -1.32 12.05 -3.48
CA ALA A 518 -1.86 12.58 -4.71
C ALA A 518 -2.67 13.85 -4.48
N GLY A 519 -2.25 14.90 -5.18
CA GLY A 519 -2.85 16.22 -5.15
C GLY A 519 -2.12 17.22 -4.25
N ASP A 520 -1.18 16.80 -3.40
CA ASP A 520 -0.33 17.74 -2.65
C ASP A 520 0.43 18.67 -3.62
N GLU A 521 0.93 18.15 -4.74
CA GLU A 521 1.65 18.90 -5.77
C GLU A 521 0.80 19.97 -6.48
N VAL A 522 -0.53 19.97 -6.27
CA VAL A 522 -1.47 20.98 -6.76
C VAL A 522 -2.27 21.67 -5.65
N MET A 523 -1.91 21.46 -4.38
CA MET A 523 -2.65 21.93 -3.19
C MET A 523 -4.10 21.41 -3.11
N ARG A 524 -4.29 20.09 -3.18
CA ARG A 524 -5.57 19.42 -2.89
C ARG A 524 -6.19 19.93 -1.59
N ASP A 525 -7.50 20.10 -1.59
CA ASP A 525 -8.29 20.63 -0.47
C ASP A 525 -9.40 19.61 -0.16
N LYS A 526 -9.31 18.96 1.00
CA LYS A 526 -10.34 18.05 1.53
C LYS A 526 -11.27 18.76 2.52
N GLN A 527 -11.33 20.09 2.44
CA GLN A 527 -12.19 20.96 3.24
C GLN A 527 -11.95 20.83 4.76
N GLY A 528 -10.74 20.43 5.16
CA GLY A 528 -10.39 20.19 6.56
C GLY A 528 -10.95 18.90 7.15
N VAL A 529 -11.46 17.98 6.33
CA VAL A 529 -11.88 16.65 6.80
C VAL A 529 -10.64 15.84 7.19
N HIS A 530 -10.54 15.50 8.48
CA HIS A 530 -9.42 14.73 9.04
C HIS A 530 -9.44 13.25 8.63
N ASN A 531 -10.61 12.61 8.60
CA ASN A 531 -10.74 11.24 8.14
C ASN A 531 -11.86 11.17 7.10
N SER A 532 -11.46 10.96 5.85
CA SER A 532 -12.35 11.06 4.68
C SER A 532 -12.70 9.69 4.07
N PHE A 533 -12.52 8.60 4.83
CA PHE A 533 -12.64 7.24 4.31
C PHE A 533 -13.96 6.93 3.60
N ASN A 534 -15.07 7.51 4.06
CA ASN A 534 -16.39 7.38 3.45
C ASN A 534 -17.02 8.74 3.10
N SER A 535 -16.20 9.80 3.06
CA SER A 535 -16.65 11.12 2.64
C SER A 535 -16.91 11.15 1.13
N PRO A 536 -17.84 11.97 0.64
CA PRO A 536 -18.24 11.92 -0.76
C PRO A 536 -17.16 12.47 -1.70
N ASP A 537 -17.39 12.33 -3.01
CA ASP A 537 -16.45 12.74 -4.06
C ASP A 537 -16.06 14.23 -3.95
N GLU A 538 -16.94 15.11 -3.48
CA GLU A 538 -16.62 16.55 -3.32
C GLU A 538 -15.56 16.85 -2.25
N ILE A 539 -15.30 15.88 -1.36
CA ILE A 539 -14.23 15.94 -0.37
C ILE A 539 -12.97 15.25 -0.90
N ASN A 540 -13.12 14.11 -1.57
CA ASN A 540 -11.99 13.26 -1.93
C ASN A 540 -11.44 13.50 -3.34
N ALA A 541 -12.21 14.02 -4.30
CA ALA A 541 -11.74 14.21 -5.66
C ALA A 541 -10.51 15.14 -5.73
N ILE A 542 -9.60 14.84 -6.65
CA ILE A 542 -8.56 15.80 -7.06
C ILE A 542 -9.19 16.74 -8.08
N HIS A 543 -9.36 18.01 -7.68
CA HIS A 543 -9.91 19.04 -8.55
C HIS A 543 -8.83 19.55 -9.51
N TRP A 544 -8.88 19.12 -10.78
CA TRP A 544 -7.77 19.30 -11.71
C TRP A 544 -7.57 20.74 -12.18
N GLU A 545 -8.53 21.64 -11.96
CA GLU A 545 -8.31 23.07 -12.15
C GLU A 545 -7.23 23.64 -11.21
N LEU A 546 -7.03 23.03 -10.04
CA LEU A 546 -5.99 23.43 -9.08
C LEU A 546 -4.59 23.31 -9.68
N LYS A 547 -4.36 22.34 -10.59
CA LYS A 547 -3.09 22.23 -11.31
C LYS A 547 -2.74 23.49 -12.07
N LYS A 548 -3.72 24.16 -12.67
CA LYS A 548 -3.49 25.44 -13.36
C LYS A 548 -3.28 26.58 -12.37
N GLN A 549 -4.07 26.63 -11.30
CA GLN A 549 -3.99 27.68 -10.29
C GLN A 549 -2.66 27.65 -9.51
N ASN A 550 -2.15 26.45 -9.26
CA ASN A 550 -0.95 26.16 -8.50
C ASN A 550 0.17 25.59 -9.39
N ARG A 551 0.21 26.00 -10.66
CA ARG A 551 1.20 25.50 -11.63
C ARG A 551 2.64 25.70 -11.15
N ASP A 552 2.88 26.79 -10.44
CA ASP A 552 4.19 27.10 -9.85
C ASP A 552 4.62 26.12 -8.75
N LEU A 553 3.68 25.53 -8.00
CA LEU A 553 3.95 24.46 -7.06
C LEU A 553 4.20 23.15 -7.81
N PHE A 554 3.34 22.80 -8.78
CA PHE A 554 3.49 21.59 -9.58
C PHE A 554 4.87 21.54 -10.27
N ASP A 555 5.25 22.63 -10.96
CA ASP A 555 6.55 22.72 -11.64
C ASP A 555 7.72 22.66 -10.66
N TYR A 556 7.55 23.20 -9.45
CA TYR A 556 8.56 23.13 -8.39
C TYR A 556 8.77 21.70 -7.89
N VAL A 557 7.68 20.96 -7.63
CA VAL A 557 7.73 19.56 -7.18
C VAL A 557 8.30 18.66 -8.27
N SER A 558 7.83 18.82 -9.52
CA SER A 558 8.39 18.11 -10.68
C SER A 558 9.90 18.39 -10.83
N GLY A 559 10.33 19.64 -10.66
CA GLY A 559 11.74 20.02 -10.68
C GLY A 559 12.56 19.38 -9.55
N LEU A 560 12.01 19.25 -8.34
CA LEU A 560 12.67 18.55 -7.23
C LEU A 560 12.82 17.05 -7.51
N ILE A 561 11.79 16.41 -8.07
CA ILE A 561 11.83 15.00 -8.46
C ILE A 561 12.88 14.80 -9.56
N ALA A 562 12.88 15.64 -10.58
CA ALA A 562 13.87 15.60 -11.66
C ALA A 562 15.31 15.74 -11.12
N MET A 563 15.53 16.70 -10.22
CA MET A 563 16.83 16.88 -9.56
C MET A 563 17.23 15.63 -8.75
N ARG A 564 16.34 15.09 -7.91
CA ARG A 564 16.61 13.86 -7.13
C ARG A 564 16.99 12.69 -8.04
N ARG A 565 16.31 12.54 -9.17
CA ARG A 565 16.59 11.48 -10.15
C ARG A 565 17.97 11.67 -10.81
N ALA A 566 18.29 12.90 -11.22
CA ALA A 566 19.57 13.21 -11.86
C ALA A 566 20.78 13.11 -10.92
N HIS A 567 20.58 13.34 -9.62
CA HIS A 567 21.65 13.45 -8.63
C HIS A 567 21.61 12.31 -7.60
N PRO A 568 22.39 11.22 -7.80
CA PRO A 568 22.41 10.06 -6.89
C PRO A 568 22.90 10.38 -5.47
N ALA A 569 23.45 11.57 -5.23
CA ALA A 569 23.77 12.08 -3.90
C ALA A 569 22.55 12.12 -2.95
N PHE A 570 21.36 12.41 -3.48
CA PHE A 570 20.12 12.41 -2.69
C PHE A 570 19.57 11.00 -2.43
N ARG A 571 20.18 9.97 -3.03
CA ARG A 571 19.68 8.59 -3.07
C ARG A 571 20.73 7.59 -2.62
N MET A 572 21.44 7.90 -1.53
CA MET A 572 22.36 6.95 -0.91
C MET A 572 21.54 5.85 -0.23
N GLY A 573 21.47 4.67 -0.86
CA GLY A 573 20.74 3.52 -0.32
C GLY A 573 21.47 2.78 0.82
N ASP A 574 22.71 3.18 1.13
CA ASP A 574 23.57 2.56 2.13
C ASP A 574 23.87 3.52 3.29
N ALA A 575 23.70 3.04 4.52
CA ALA A 575 23.85 3.81 5.74
C ALA A 575 25.29 4.32 5.97
N ASP A 576 26.31 3.54 5.59
CA ASP A 576 27.70 3.98 5.73
C ASP A 576 28.03 5.07 4.72
N SER A 577 27.48 4.97 3.50
CA SER A 577 27.54 6.07 2.53
C SER A 577 26.90 7.34 3.08
N VAL A 578 25.71 7.25 3.69
CA VAL A 578 25.07 8.41 4.33
C VAL A 578 25.97 9.00 5.42
N ARG A 579 26.46 8.20 6.36
CA ARG A 579 27.35 8.68 7.45
C ARG A 579 28.64 9.32 6.94
N LYS A 580 29.16 8.84 5.81
CA LYS A 580 30.39 9.34 5.21
C LYS A 580 30.19 10.69 4.51
N TYR A 581 29.10 10.84 3.76
CA TYR A 581 28.93 11.95 2.83
C TYR A 581 27.87 12.97 3.24
N LEU A 582 26.93 12.64 4.11
CA LEU A 582 26.01 13.61 4.71
C LEU A 582 26.70 14.33 5.87
N GLU A 583 26.63 15.65 5.87
CA GLU A 583 27.15 16.48 6.94
C GLU A 583 26.14 17.57 7.29
N PHE A 584 25.68 17.61 8.55
CA PHE A 584 24.84 18.71 9.02
C PHE A 584 25.72 19.93 9.32
N LEU A 585 25.35 21.07 8.75
CA LEU A 585 26.02 22.34 8.99
C LEU A 585 25.47 22.97 10.28
N PRO A 586 26.31 23.66 11.08
CA PRO A 586 25.83 24.40 12.24
C PRO A 586 24.76 25.41 11.83
N ALA A 587 23.56 25.29 12.39
CA ALA A 587 22.56 26.33 12.25
C ALA A 587 22.99 27.53 13.08
N THR A 588 22.90 28.73 12.52
CA THR A 588 23.17 29.96 13.28
C THR A 588 21.99 30.36 14.18
N GLU A 589 20.84 29.70 14.00
CA GLU A 589 19.52 30.18 14.38
C GLU A 589 18.50 29.01 14.49
N ASP A 590 17.50 29.13 15.37
CA ASP A 590 16.37 28.20 15.45
C ASP A 590 15.54 28.21 14.15
N ASN A 591 14.84 27.11 13.88
CA ASN A 591 13.98 26.87 12.71
C ASN A 591 14.72 26.88 11.37
N VAL A 592 16.02 26.55 11.41
CA VAL A 592 16.88 26.40 10.24
C VAL A 592 17.59 25.05 10.30
N VAL A 593 17.49 24.27 9.23
CA VAL A 593 18.26 23.03 9.07
C VAL A 593 19.05 23.11 7.78
N ALA A 594 20.37 22.96 7.89
CA ALA A 594 21.27 22.99 6.75
C ALA A 594 22.13 21.72 6.73
N PHE A 595 22.31 21.14 5.55
CA PHE A 595 23.16 19.96 5.37
C PHE A 595 23.89 20.00 4.03
N ARG A 596 24.99 19.26 3.97
CA ARG A 596 25.84 19.10 2.80
C ARG A 596 25.97 17.63 2.45
N LEU A 597 25.88 17.32 1.16
CA LEU A 597 26.26 16.05 0.56
C LEU A 597 27.62 16.26 -0.11
N LYS A 598 28.69 15.75 0.49
CA LYS A 598 30.08 16.09 0.11
C LYS A 598 30.76 15.04 -0.76
N GLY A 599 31.65 15.48 -1.63
CA GLY A 599 32.60 14.61 -2.35
C GLY A 599 31.99 13.60 -3.33
N GLN A 600 30.97 13.99 -4.10
CA GLN A 600 30.36 13.17 -5.17
C GLN A 600 29.84 11.79 -4.70
N PRO A 601 28.95 11.72 -3.68
CA PRO A 601 28.41 10.44 -3.24
C PRO A 601 27.73 9.70 -4.40
N ASN A 602 27.95 8.38 -4.48
CA ASN A 602 27.46 7.54 -5.59
C ASN A 602 27.86 8.01 -6.99
N GLY A 603 28.98 8.73 -7.13
CA GLY A 603 29.47 9.23 -8.41
C GLY A 603 28.66 10.39 -8.97
N ASP A 604 28.03 11.18 -8.09
CA ASP A 604 27.25 12.36 -8.48
C ASP A 604 28.07 13.34 -9.34
N ALA A 605 27.41 13.96 -10.32
CA ALA A 605 28.01 14.98 -11.16
C ALA A 605 28.38 16.25 -10.37
N TRP A 606 27.69 16.51 -9.25
CA TRP A 606 27.95 17.64 -8.37
C TRP A 606 28.92 17.26 -7.24
N THR A 607 29.94 18.08 -7.03
CA THR A 607 31.02 17.77 -6.09
C THR A 607 30.56 17.88 -4.65
N ASP A 608 29.95 19.02 -4.32
CA ASP A 608 29.31 19.28 -3.03
C ASP A 608 27.92 19.83 -3.31
N ILE A 609 26.92 19.39 -2.56
CA ILE A 609 25.56 19.91 -2.62
C ILE A 609 25.18 20.41 -1.24
N THR A 610 24.71 21.63 -1.10
CA THR A 610 24.19 22.17 0.16
C THR A 610 22.71 22.45 0.04
N VAL A 611 21.94 21.98 1.00
CA VAL A 611 20.50 22.23 1.15
C VAL A 611 20.27 22.96 2.46
N ILE A 612 19.51 24.06 2.42
CA ILE A 612 19.13 24.84 3.59
C ILE A 612 17.62 24.99 3.60
N LEU A 613 17.00 24.60 4.71
CA LEU A 613 15.57 24.71 4.99
C LEU A 613 15.38 25.83 6.01
N ASN A 614 14.75 26.94 5.63
CA ASN A 614 14.43 28.04 6.53
C ASN A 614 12.91 28.13 6.73
N ALA A 615 12.42 27.71 7.90
CA ALA A 615 11.00 27.81 8.24
C ALA A 615 10.61 29.13 8.92
N ARG A 616 11.58 30.02 9.19
CA ARG A 616 11.33 31.32 9.80
C ARG A 616 10.52 32.22 8.87
N ASP A 617 9.78 33.15 9.46
CA ASP A 617 9.01 34.17 8.74
C ASP A 617 9.85 35.34 8.20
N HIS A 618 11.16 35.29 8.39
CA HIS A 618 12.14 36.26 7.89
C HIS A 618 13.36 35.56 7.32
N ALA A 619 14.15 36.30 6.55
CA ALA A 619 15.39 35.80 5.98
C ALA A 619 16.42 35.52 7.08
N THR A 620 17.21 34.46 6.89
CA THR A 620 18.32 34.10 7.76
C THR A 620 19.62 34.04 6.96
N SER A 621 20.73 33.72 7.62
CA SER A 621 22.00 33.47 6.94
C SER A 621 22.65 32.19 7.42
N VAL A 622 23.27 31.46 6.51
CA VAL A 622 24.04 30.24 6.81
C VAL A 622 25.45 30.41 6.25
N GLU A 623 26.45 29.94 7.00
CA GLU A 623 27.84 29.98 6.56
C GLU A 623 28.12 28.81 5.61
N LEU A 624 28.62 29.11 4.41
CA LEU A 624 29.05 28.13 3.43
C LEU A 624 30.58 28.07 3.31
N PRO A 625 31.14 26.91 2.95
CA PRO A 625 32.54 26.81 2.55
C PRO A 625 32.89 27.81 1.43
N ALA A 626 34.10 28.35 1.49
CA ALA A 626 34.62 29.25 0.45
C ALA A 626 34.61 28.58 -0.94
N GLY A 627 34.18 29.33 -1.95
CA GLY A 627 34.05 28.87 -3.33
C GLY A 627 32.95 29.59 -4.07
N VAL A 628 32.78 29.28 -5.36
CA VAL A 628 31.62 29.70 -6.14
C VAL A 628 30.62 28.56 -6.12
N TRP A 629 29.38 28.86 -5.76
CA TRP A 629 28.27 27.92 -5.65
C TRP A 629 27.22 28.24 -6.70
N GLN A 630 26.81 27.26 -7.49
CA GLN A 630 25.69 27.38 -8.42
C GLN A 630 24.38 27.19 -7.66
N VAL A 631 23.47 28.14 -7.78
CA VAL A 631 22.13 28.10 -7.19
C VAL A 631 21.22 27.29 -8.09
N VAL A 632 20.53 26.29 -7.55
CA VAL A 632 19.53 25.51 -8.32
C VAL A 632 18.13 25.61 -7.74
N CYS A 633 17.99 25.89 -6.43
CA CYS A 633 16.70 26.21 -5.82
C CYS A 633 16.84 27.44 -4.93
N ARG A 634 15.95 28.42 -5.07
CA ARG A 634 15.91 29.62 -4.25
C ARG A 634 14.55 30.30 -4.34
N ASP A 635 14.05 30.81 -3.20
CA ASP A 635 12.87 31.67 -3.12
C ASP A 635 11.65 31.09 -3.88
N GLY A 636 11.37 29.79 -3.66
CA GLY A 636 10.21 29.09 -4.24
C GLY A 636 10.31 28.74 -5.72
N ARG A 637 11.52 28.83 -6.30
CA ARG A 637 11.84 28.45 -7.69
C ARG A 637 12.93 27.40 -7.70
N ILE A 638 12.90 26.53 -8.71
CA ILE A 638 13.92 25.52 -8.95
C ILE A 638 14.26 25.46 -10.45
N ALA A 639 15.54 25.31 -10.77
CA ALA A 639 16.08 25.15 -12.11
C ALA A 639 17.34 24.26 -12.01
N PRO A 640 17.19 22.93 -11.97
CA PRO A 640 18.31 22.03 -11.72
C PRO A 640 19.35 22.05 -12.85
N ASP A 641 18.91 22.18 -14.11
CA ASP A 641 19.82 22.17 -15.27
C ASP A 641 20.42 23.55 -15.56
N ALA A 642 19.57 24.59 -15.65
CA ALA A 642 20.00 25.93 -16.04
C ALA A 642 20.62 26.73 -14.88
N GLY A 643 20.29 26.36 -13.63
CA GLY A 643 20.58 27.14 -12.44
C GLY A 643 19.83 28.47 -12.36
N LEU A 644 20.00 29.15 -11.23
CA LEU A 644 19.39 30.43 -10.85
C LEU A 644 20.45 31.51 -10.57
N GLY A 645 21.69 31.28 -11.03
CA GLY A 645 22.85 32.14 -10.82
C GLY A 645 23.87 31.54 -9.85
N THR A 646 24.84 32.36 -9.45
CA THR A 646 25.96 31.94 -8.57
C THR A 646 25.99 32.75 -7.29
N LEU A 647 26.50 32.15 -6.21
CA LEU A 647 26.83 32.82 -4.96
C LEU A 647 28.29 32.57 -4.59
N GLN A 648 28.92 33.55 -3.97
CA GLN A 648 30.20 33.32 -3.30
C GLN A 648 29.93 32.69 -1.94
N GLY A 649 30.73 31.68 -1.57
CA GLY A 649 30.74 31.09 -0.24
C GLY A 649 31.05 32.11 0.86
N GLY A 650 30.88 31.70 2.11
CA GLY A 650 30.75 32.59 3.26
C GLY A 650 29.29 32.70 3.71
N LYS A 651 28.93 33.82 4.32
CA LYS A 651 27.56 34.06 4.83
C LYS A 651 26.56 34.30 3.70
N VAL A 652 25.75 33.30 3.36
CA VAL A 652 24.69 33.42 2.34
C VAL A 652 23.33 33.64 2.98
N SER A 653 22.48 34.45 2.34
CA SER A 653 21.12 34.72 2.82
C SER A 653 20.11 33.73 2.22
N VAL A 654 19.20 33.23 3.05
CA VAL A 654 18.07 32.37 2.67
C VAL A 654 16.77 33.10 3.01
N GLY A 655 15.86 33.21 2.04
CA GLY A 655 14.58 33.88 2.21
C GLY A 655 13.69 33.23 3.27
N ALA A 656 12.71 33.98 3.77
CA ALA A 656 11.71 33.47 4.70
C ALA A 656 10.96 32.26 4.11
N ARG A 657 10.64 31.26 4.94
CA ARG A 657 9.79 30.10 4.59
C ARG A 657 10.18 29.43 3.27
N SER A 658 11.47 29.31 3.02
CA SER A 658 12.01 28.88 1.72
C SER A 658 13.19 27.95 1.88
N ALA A 659 13.52 27.26 0.79
CA ALA A 659 14.72 26.45 0.69
C ALA A 659 15.74 27.07 -0.26
N LEU A 660 17.02 26.88 0.06
CA LEU A 660 18.16 27.17 -0.82
C LEU A 660 18.90 25.88 -1.12
N ILE A 661 19.07 25.54 -2.40
CA ILE A 661 19.89 24.41 -2.84
C ILE A 661 20.96 24.93 -3.78
N LEU A 662 22.19 24.54 -3.48
CA LEU A 662 23.41 25.00 -4.12
C LEU A 662 24.32 23.82 -4.40
N HIS A 663 25.11 23.88 -5.46
CA HIS A 663 26.14 22.89 -5.70
C HIS A 663 27.45 23.49 -6.23
N ARG A 664 28.50 22.66 -6.25
CA ARG A 664 29.81 22.95 -6.85
C ARG A 664 30.19 21.98 -7.94
#